data_AF-A0A6P0MCQ6-F1
#
_entry.id   AF-A0A6P0MCQ6-F1
#
_cell.length_a   1.000
_cell.length_b   1.000
_cell.length_c   1.000
_cell.angle_alpha   90.00
_cell.angle_beta   90.00
_cell.angle_gamma   90.00
#
_symmetry.space_group_name_H-M   'P 1'
#
loop_
_entity.id
_entity.type
_entity.pdbx_description
1 polymer ?
#
loop_
_entity_poly.entity_id
_entity_poly.type
_entity_poly.pdbx_seq_one_letter_code
_entity_poly.pdbx_strand_id
1 'polypeptide(L)'
;MQVLETIGFDLGHGETAVAKARVESIEPPDMLEINNKKVQITALGWHPDLGYLVGEQALIQVGVTQLEIAFKQRPDNDANYRQTIHHFLERCYYLLKENKQIEGGKDSQFFIGCPSGWSVVDRQEYQKLAHQAGIPLVSVVPESRAAFMQAKEAGKLGYDKLKSSVLIVDIGSSTTDFTLVKSLHEIPMDFGSNTLGAALIDQAIFARTFAKHEDKEILEWVFEEYPHHKARCQLACRKAKEDYFSNEQLYSNPQSFARGFESINEQIYFVPQVNKAIMEEILNQPLVELNGKSWIGAFSEAVIEGKETLEQEGILPKVVLMTGGASRMQFTRQICEQIFPEPKSQVRPDPEPERCIALGLARVGRWDLRAAAFKAEINQRFDSSKLKELISKHIPELIELLTKPLSEGLIENSVKPNLKDWRNNKVRTLGNLENRMKQQAEEWITSERVQQIIKNQSITWFNSKIQSDLAAETDPICQRFQIPRSSLRFEEGINPAVVNPELSIGDTILADTVAFILNVVIGGGTIGSLIALILTGHFTWPIILVYGVSVVAAGVEITRSKTQEAIKSKLDIPGWSRPFVLTDNKLDSICEQINPELEKVFREQLTENHEAFEELNERIGQELKKALNSKAEEAVILIQ
;
A
#
# COMPACT_ATOMS: atom_id res chain seq x y z
N MET A 1 -4.63 -17.80 -13.03
CA MET A 1 -5.06 -18.91 -12.14
C MET A 1 -5.58 -18.27 -10.87
N GLN A 2 -6.72 -18.72 -10.35
CA GLN A 2 -7.29 -18.15 -9.14
C GLN A 2 -6.93 -19.06 -7.97
N VAL A 3 -5.89 -18.70 -7.22
CA VAL A 3 -5.54 -19.37 -5.96
C VAL A 3 -6.71 -19.17 -5.00
N LEU A 4 -7.24 -20.27 -4.44
CA LEU A 4 -8.38 -20.26 -3.52
C LEU A 4 -7.93 -20.20 -2.05
N GLU A 5 -6.80 -20.83 -1.75
CA GLU A 5 -6.27 -20.96 -0.40
C GLU A 5 -4.74 -20.82 -0.36
N THR A 6 -4.25 -20.32 0.76
CA THR A 6 -2.83 -20.25 1.09
C THR A 6 -2.52 -21.21 2.24
N ILE A 7 -1.45 -21.98 2.06
CA ILE A 7 -1.01 -22.98 3.03
C ILE A 7 0.30 -22.50 3.64
N GLY A 8 0.28 -22.14 4.91
CA GLY A 8 1.47 -21.83 5.67
C GLY A 8 2.09 -23.11 6.20
N PHE A 9 3.31 -23.44 5.75
CA PHE A 9 4.02 -24.65 6.16
C PHE A 9 5.27 -24.27 6.95
N ASP A 10 5.20 -24.42 8.25
CA ASP A 10 6.35 -24.27 9.13
C ASP A 10 7.04 -25.63 9.28
N LEU A 11 8.12 -25.83 8.54
CA LEU A 11 9.03 -26.96 8.76
C LEU A 11 10.11 -26.46 9.73
N GLY A 12 9.92 -26.58 11.04
CA GLY A 12 10.92 -26.22 12.02
C GLY A 12 11.95 -27.33 12.25
N HIS A 13 13.09 -27.00 12.86
CA HIS A 13 14.09 -27.99 13.23
C HIS A 13 13.52 -29.02 14.20
N GLY A 14 12.80 -28.58 15.23
CA GLY A 14 12.26 -29.49 16.23
C GLY A 14 10.82 -29.96 15.96
N GLU A 15 9.99 -29.10 15.40
CA GLU A 15 8.56 -29.32 15.21
C GLU A 15 8.12 -28.78 13.85
N THR A 16 7.04 -29.35 13.32
CA THR A 16 6.42 -28.96 12.06
C THR A 16 4.94 -28.67 12.30
N ALA A 17 4.45 -27.58 11.72
CA ALA A 17 3.06 -27.17 11.81
C ALA A 17 2.58 -26.64 10.45
N VAL A 18 1.29 -26.83 10.14
CA VAL A 18 0.70 -26.38 8.89
C VAL A 18 -0.61 -25.66 9.17
N ALA A 19 -0.84 -24.54 8.49
CA ALA A 19 -2.08 -23.79 8.58
C ALA A 19 -2.61 -23.42 7.19
N LYS A 20 -3.91 -23.10 7.12
CA LYS A 20 -4.60 -22.71 5.90
C LYS A 20 -5.38 -21.43 6.10
N ALA A 21 -5.31 -20.52 5.13
CA ALA A 21 -6.23 -19.40 5.01
C ALA A 21 -6.93 -19.42 3.65
N ARG A 22 -8.20 -19.03 3.60
CA ARG A 22 -8.90 -18.76 2.33
C ARG A 22 -8.56 -17.35 1.87
N VAL A 23 -8.23 -17.19 0.59
CA VAL A 23 -7.76 -15.89 0.04
C VAL A 23 -8.85 -14.82 0.16
N GLU A 24 -10.10 -15.15 -0.16
CA GLU A 24 -11.22 -14.20 -0.12
C GLU A 24 -11.78 -13.97 1.31
N SER A 25 -11.42 -14.81 2.28
CA SER A 25 -11.94 -14.74 3.65
C SER A 25 -11.05 -13.90 4.57
N ILE A 26 -11.66 -13.19 5.51
CA ILE A 26 -10.97 -12.51 6.62
C ILE A 26 -10.89 -13.34 7.90
N GLU A 27 -11.50 -14.53 7.90
CA GLU A 27 -11.44 -15.43 9.05
C GLU A 27 -9.98 -15.76 9.40
N PRO A 28 -9.66 -15.97 10.69
CA PRO A 28 -8.35 -16.47 11.09
C PRO A 28 -7.98 -17.76 10.33
N PRO A 29 -6.69 -17.99 10.01
CA PRO A 29 -6.25 -19.25 9.44
C PRO A 29 -6.53 -20.43 10.39
N ASP A 30 -6.85 -21.57 9.79
CA ASP A 30 -7.09 -22.82 10.50
C ASP A 30 -5.80 -23.66 10.54
N MET A 31 -5.50 -24.24 11.70
CA MET A 31 -4.45 -25.26 11.79
C MET A 31 -4.88 -26.54 11.10
N LEU A 32 -4.03 -27.07 10.24
CA LEU A 32 -4.21 -28.38 9.60
C LEU A 32 -3.59 -29.48 10.46
N GLU A 33 -4.09 -30.70 10.28
CA GLU A 33 -3.65 -31.86 11.04
C GLU A 33 -2.89 -32.84 10.15
N ILE A 34 -1.66 -33.15 10.54
CA ILE A 34 -0.91 -34.28 10.00
C ILE A 34 -1.04 -35.38 11.06
N ASN A 35 -1.48 -36.58 10.69
CA ASN A 35 -1.69 -37.69 11.64
C ASN A 35 -2.52 -37.29 12.88
N ASN A 36 -3.61 -36.55 12.68
CA ASN A 36 -4.54 -36.06 13.71
C ASN A 36 -3.89 -35.13 14.77
N LYS A 37 -2.76 -34.48 14.47
CA LYS A 37 -2.18 -33.44 15.32
C LYS A 37 -1.84 -32.19 14.52
N LYS A 38 -2.06 -31.04 15.15
CA LYS A 38 -1.77 -29.69 14.61
C LYS A 38 -0.28 -29.34 14.59
N VAL A 39 0.48 -30.00 15.46
CA VAL A 39 1.93 -29.85 15.59
C VAL A 39 2.51 -31.25 15.67
N GLN A 40 3.53 -31.50 14.88
CA GLN A 40 4.25 -32.77 14.81
C GLN A 40 5.70 -32.55 15.19
N ILE A 41 6.34 -33.54 15.81
CA ILE A 41 7.80 -33.57 15.88
C ILE A 41 8.34 -33.65 14.45
N THR A 42 9.41 -32.92 14.12
CA THR A 42 10.05 -33.02 12.81
C THR A 42 10.84 -34.33 12.74
N ALA A 43 10.16 -35.40 12.34
CA ALA A 43 10.72 -36.76 12.24
C ALA A 43 10.22 -37.46 10.98
N LEU A 44 11.11 -38.21 10.32
CA LEU A 44 10.82 -39.04 9.15
C LEU A 44 11.29 -40.46 9.44
N GLY A 45 10.41 -41.43 9.25
CA GLY A 45 10.71 -42.85 9.39
C GLY A 45 10.41 -43.62 8.10
N TRP A 46 11.22 -44.62 7.76
CA TRP A 46 10.91 -45.59 6.69
C TRP A 46 10.47 -46.92 7.29
N HIS A 47 9.30 -47.40 6.86
CA HIS A 47 8.79 -48.73 7.19
C HIS A 47 8.65 -49.57 5.90
N PRO A 48 9.15 -50.82 5.86
CA PRO A 48 9.10 -51.66 4.66
C PRO A 48 7.70 -51.83 4.07
N ASP A 49 6.69 -52.04 4.92
CA ASP A 49 5.30 -52.27 4.48
C ASP A 49 4.42 -51.01 4.39
N LEU A 50 4.77 -49.93 5.11
CA LEU A 50 3.93 -48.73 5.25
C LEU A 50 4.50 -47.51 4.52
N GLY A 51 5.73 -47.61 4.02
CA GLY A 51 6.45 -46.52 3.39
C GLY A 51 6.92 -45.46 4.38
N TYR A 52 6.95 -44.20 3.94
CA TYR A 52 7.36 -43.07 4.76
C TYR A 52 6.30 -42.68 5.80
N LEU A 53 6.74 -42.56 7.05
CA LEU A 53 5.97 -42.11 8.20
C LEU A 53 6.54 -40.78 8.68
N VAL A 54 5.67 -39.86 9.09
CA VAL A 54 6.06 -38.52 9.57
C VAL A 54 5.56 -38.28 10.99
N GLY A 55 6.31 -37.46 11.72
CA GLY A 55 5.92 -37.05 13.07
C GLY A 55 6.00 -38.20 14.08
N GLU A 56 5.07 -38.21 15.03
CA GLU A 56 5.07 -39.24 16.09
C GLU A 56 4.93 -40.66 15.56
N GLN A 57 4.25 -40.88 14.42
CA GLN A 57 4.14 -42.21 13.82
C GLN A 57 5.51 -42.78 13.44
N ALA A 58 6.46 -41.95 13.01
CA ALA A 58 7.83 -42.38 12.75
C ALA A 58 8.55 -42.88 14.02
N LEU A 59 8.12 -42.41 15.19
CA LEU A 59 8.74 -42.73 16.48
C LEU A 59 8.13 -43.95 17.17
N ILE A 60 6.83 -44.20 16.97
CA ILE A 60 6.10 -45.24 17.71
C ILE A 60 5.82 -46.50 16.90
N GLN A 61 5.88 -46.42 15.57
CA GLN A 61 5.54 -47.55 14.72
C GLN A 61 6.62 -48.63 14.79
N VAL A 62 6.23 -49.83 15.21
CA VAL A 62 7.11 -51.00 15.21
C VAL A 62 7.48 -51.36 13.76
N GLY A 63 8.74 -51.70 13.51
CA GLY A 63 9.23 -52.08 12.18
C GLY A 63 9.81 -50.93 11.35
N VAL A 64 9.87 -49.71 11.89
CA VAL A 64 10.62 -48.60 11.27
C VAL A 64 12.11 -48.95 11.24
N THR A 65 12.71 -48.97 10.04
CA THR A 65 14.11 -49.39 9.82
C THR A 65 15.08 -48.23 9.63
N GLN A 66 14.57 -47.03 9.34
CA GLN A 66 15.35 -45.80 9.24
C GLN A 66 14.58 -44.70 9.93
N LEU A 67 15.26 -43.84 10.69
CA LEU A 67 14.64 -42.76 11.45
C LEU A 67 15.57 -41.56 11.49
N GLU A 68 15.06 -40.44 10.98
CA GLU A 68 15.71 -39.13 11.05
C GLU A 68 14.84 -38.20 11.89
N ILE A 69 15.46 -37.49 12.84
CA ILE A 69 14.79 -36.52 13.72
C ILE A 69 15.58 -35.21 13.64
N ALA A 70 14.86 -34.10 13.57
CA ALA A 70 15.44 -32.77 13.57
C ALA A 70 16.47 -32.51 12.45
N PHE A 71 16.16 -33.00 11.26
CA PHE A 71 17.03 -32.94 10.08
C PHE A 71 16.97 -31.61 9.31
N LYS A 72 16.16 -30.62 9.73
CA LYS A 72 16.17 -29.31 9.07
C LYS A 72 17.52 -28.64 9.32
N GLN A 73 18.19 -28.32 8.23
CA GLN A 73 19.39 -27.49 8.18
C GLN A 73 19.33 -26.55 6.97
N ARG A 74 20.31 -25.66 6.87
CA ARG A 74 20.50 -24.81 5.70
C ARG A 74 20.64 -25.70 4.44
N PRO A 75 19.97 -25.38 3.31
CA PRO A 75 20.04 -26.20 2.12
C PRO A 75 21.48 -26.30 1.61
N ASP A 76 21.92 -27.52 1.37
CA ASP A 76 23.21 -27.83 0.79
C ASP A 76 23.08 -28.93 -0.29
N ASN A 77 24.22 -29.44 -0.74
CA ASN A 77 24.29 -30.49 -1.75
C ASN A 77 24.35 -31.90 -1.15
N ASP A 78 24.14 -32.07 0.16
CA ASP A 78 24.11 -33.41 0.75
C ASP A 78 22.89 -34.20 0.23
N ALA A 79 23.16 -35.37 -0.35
CA ALA A 79 22.14 -36.20 -0.97
C ALA A 79 21.14 -36.72 0.07
N ASN A 80 21.62 -37.09 1.27
CA ASN A 80 20.78 -37.61 2.33
C ASN A 80 19.82 -36.54 2.84
N TYR A 81 20.32 -35.35 3.19
CA TYR A 81 19.48 -34.22 3.57
C TYR A 81 18.39 -33.91 2.53
N ARG A 82 18.78 -33.78 1.26
CA ARG A 82 17.84 -33.46 0.17
C ARG A 82 16.75 -34.52 0.01
N GLN A 83 17.13 -35.79 0.13
CA GLN A 83 16.19 -36.91 0.07
C GLN A 83 15.25 -36.93 1.28
N THR A 84 15.76 -36.68 2.48
CA THR A 84 14.96 -36.61 3.72
C THR A 84 13.94 -35.46 3.65
N ILE A 85 14.35 -34.26 3.25
CA ILE A 85 13.44 -33.12 3.07
C ILE A 85 12.39 -33.42 2.00
N HIS A 86 12.79 -34.01 0.88
CA HIS A 86 11.88 -34.38 -0.20
C HIS A 86 10.78 -35.34 0.29
N HIS A 87 11.16 -36.47 0.90
CA HIS A 87 10.20 -37.49 1.36
C HIS A 87 9.32 -36.97 2.49
N PHE A 88 9.86 -36.14 3.39
CA PHE A 88 9.07 -35.53 4.44
C PHE A 88 7.99 -34.58 3.88
N LEU A 89 8.37 -33.67 2.98
CA LEU A 89 7.44 -32.73 2.35
C LEU A 89 6.41 -33.45 1.47
N GLU A 90 6.84 -34.42 0.67
CA GLU A 90 5.96 -35.24 -0.18
C GLU A 90 4.92 -35.96 0.69
N ARG A 91 5.35 -36.60 1.77
CA ARG A 91 4.46 -37.33 2.66
C ARG A 91 3.48 -36.41 3.39
N CYS A 92 3.94 -35.25 3.88
CA CYS A 92 3.06 -34.27 4.50
C CYS A 92 2.02 -33.74 3.50
N TYR A 93 2.45 -33.40 2.27
CA TYR A 93 1.56 -32.94 1.21
C TYR A 93 0.52 -34.00 0.84
N TYR A 94 0.94 -35.26 0.70
CA TYR A 94 0.06 -36.40 0.46
C TYR A 94 -1.01 -36.52 1.55
N LEU A 95 -0.63 -36.50 2.84
CA LEU A 95 -1.56 -36.67 3.96
C LEU A 95 -2.59 -35.53 4.02
N LEU A 96 -2.18 -34.29 3.75
CA LEU A 96 -3.09 -33.14 3.72
C LEU A 96 -4.12 -33.27 2.58
N LYS A 97 -3.72 -33.79 1.41
CA LYS A 97 -4.63 -34.07 0.29
C LYS A 97 -5.56 -35.24 0.56
N GLU A 98 -5.02 -36.36 1.05
CA GLU A 98 -5.78 -37.57 1.36
C GLU A 98 -6.90 -37.27 2.36
N ASN A 99 -6.60 -36.46 3.38
CA ASN A 99 -7.56 -36.02 4.39
C ASN A 99 -8.46 -34.85 3.94
N LYS A 100 -8.37 -34.43 2.66
CA LYS A 100 -9.17 -33.33 2.08
C LYS A 100 -9.06 -32.01 2.85
N GLN A 101 -7.92 -31.77 3.47
CA GLN A 101 -7.65 -30.53 4.19
C GLN A 101 -7.16 -29.41 3.28
N ILE A 102 -6.68 -29.76 2.09
CA ILE A 102 -6.28 -28.84 1.04
C ILE A 102 -6.89 -29.30 -0.29
N GLU A 103 -7.19 -28.34 -1.17
CA GLU A 103 -7.68 -28.63 -2.53
C GLU A 103 -6.55 -29.21 -3.41
N GLY A 104 -5.33 -28.73 -3.20
CA GLY A 104 -4.12 -29.14 -3.90
C GLY A 104 -4.01 -28.58 -5.33
N GLY A 105 -2.90 -28.91 -6.00
CA GLY A 105 -2.68 -28.47 -7.39
C GLY A 105 -2.48 -26.96 -7.53
N LYS A 106 -3.15 -26.37 -8.52
CA LYS A 106 -3.01 -24.95 -8.91
C LYS A 106 -3.85 -23.98 -8.06
N ASP A 107 -4.69 -24.51 -7.18
CA ASP A 107 -5.65 -23.73 -6.40
C ASP A 107 -5.19 -23.52 -4.94
N SER A 108 -4.15 -24.24 -4.50
CA SER A 108 -3.49 -24.05 -3.20
C SER A 108 -2.05 -23.56 -3.39
N GLN A 109 -1.71 -22.41 -2.81
CA GLN A 109 -0.33 -21.90 -2.82
C GLN A 109 0.32 -22.09 -1.45
N PHE A 110 1.48 -22.76 -1.44
CA PHE A 110 2.26 -23.02 -0.24
C PHE A 110 3.26 -21.90 0.03
N PHE A 111 3.33 -21.49 1.29
CA PHE A 111 4.30 -20.55 1.83
C PHE A 111 5.09 -21.29 2.90
N ILE A 112 6.33 -21.66 2.59
CA ILE A 112 7.20 -22.46 3.48
C ILE A 112 8.14 -21.53 4.24
N GLY A 113 8.18 -21.68 5.56
CA GLY A 113 9.05 -20.92 6.46
C GLY A 113 10.54 -21.25 6.27
N CYS A 114 11.38 -20.21 6.33
CA CYS A 114 12.83 -20.36 6.47
C CYS A 114 13.41 -19.38 7.51
N PRO A 115 14.56 -19.70 8.13
CA PRO A 115 15.30 -18.76 8.96
C PRO A 115 15.63 -17.46 8.21
N SER A 116 15.58 -16.31 8.90
CA SER A 116 15.84 -14.99 8.32
C SER A 116 17.23 -14.89 7.67
N GLY A 117 18.24 -15.54 8.26
CA GLY A 117 19.63 -15.50 7.81
C GLY A 117 19.92 -16.26 6.51
N TRP A 118 18.96 -17.00 5.94
CA TRP A 118 19.16 -17.69 4.66
C TRP A 118 19.23 -16.70 3.50
N SER A 119 20.23 -16.86 2.63
CA SER A 119 20.39 -16.02 1.44
C SER A 119 19.30 -16.28 0.40
N VAL A 120 19.18 -15.39 -0.58
CA VAL A 120 18.24 -15.56 -1.71
C VAL A 120 18.50 -16.88 -2.44
N VAL A 121 19.76 -17.30 -2.58
CA VAL A 121 20.14 -18.56 -3.24
C VAL A 121 19.69 -19.77 -2.41
N ASP A 122 19.91 -19.74 -1.09
CA ASP A 122 19.46 -20.83 -0.20
C ASP A 122 17.93 -21.00 -0.28
N ARG A 123 17.19 -19.89 -0.25
CA ARG A 123 15.71 -19.89 -0.37
C ARG A 123 15.25 -20.45 -1.71
N GLN A 124 15.93 -20.13 -2.80
CA GLN A 124 15.61 -20.67 -4.12
C GLN A 124 15.88 -22.18 -4.21
N GLU A 125 16.99 -22.66 -3.64
CA GLU A 125 17.28 -24.10 -3.59
C GLU A 125 16.26 -24.86 -2.73
N TYR A 126 15.88 -24.30 -1.59
CA TYR A 126 14.82 -24.88 -0.75
C TYR A 126 13.46 -24.90 -1.46
N GLN A 127 13.12 -23.85 -2.20
CA GLN A 127 11.91 -23.80 -3.00
C GLN A 127 11.91 -24.87 -4.10
N LYS A 128 13.06 -25.12 -4.74
CA LYS A 128 13.21 -26.20 -5.74
C LYS A 128 13.00 -27.58 -5.09
N LEU A 129 13.54 -27.81 -3.90
CA LEU A 129 13.34 -29.07 -3.16
C LEU A 129 11.86 -29.32 -2.87
N ALA A 130 11.15 -28.31 -2.37
CA ALA A 130 9.72 -28.41 -2.12
C ALA A 130 8.90 -28.64 -3.40
N HIS A 131 9.29 -27.99 -4.51
CA HIS A 131 8.66 -28.21 -5.80
C HIS A 131 8.88 -29.65 -6.31
N GLN A 132 10.11 -30.17 -6.18
CA GLN A 132 10.46 -31.54 -6.52
C GLN A 132 9.68 -32.56 -5.68
N ALA A 133 9.37 -32.24 -4.41
CA ALA A 133 8.53 -33.05 -3.52
C ALA A 133 7.03 -33.06 -3.90
N GLY A 134 6.66 -32.50 -5.06
CA GLY A 134 5.30 -32.56 -5.58
C GLY A 134 4.40 -31.38 -5.19
N ILE A 135 4.95 -30.32 -4.57
CA ILE A 135 4.20 -29.10 -4.21
C ILE A 135 4.32 -28.09 -5.37
N PRO A 136 3.27 -27.92 -6.21
CA PRO A 136 3.41 -27.22 -7.49
C PRO A 136 3.56 -25.70 -7.33
N LEU A 137 2.76 -25.08 -6.47
CA LEU A 137 2.78 -23.64 -6.19
C LEU A 137 3.41 -23.41 -4.82
N VAL A 138 4.69 -23.07 -4.79
CA VAL A 138 5.46 -22.88 -3.56
C VAL A 138 6.23 -21.58 -3.57
N SER A 139 6.27 -20.91 -2.43
CA SER A 139 7.08 -19.73 -2.15
C SER A 139 7.76 -19.90 -0.79
N VAL A 140 9.04 -19.54 -0.70
CA VAL A 140 9.78 -19.59 0.57
C VAL A 140 9.80 -18.21 1.20
N VAL A 141 9.42 -18.13 2.47
CA VAL A 141 9.21 -16.87 3.20
C VAL A 141 9.94 -16.92 4.54
N PRO A 142 10.61 -15.83 4.97
CA PRO A 142 11.21 -15.75 6.30
C PRO A 142 10.20 -15.98 7.43
N GLU A 143 10.61 -16.75 8.44
CA GLU A 143 9.80 -17.04 9.63
C GLU A 143 9.49 -15.76 10.42
N SER A 144 10.42 -14.80 10.45
CA SER A 144 10.21 -13.46 11.04
C SER A 144 9.06 -12.68 10.38
N ARG A 145 8.90 -12.77 9.06
CA ARG A 145 7.76 -12.19 8.32
C ARG A 145 6.44 -12.75 8.81
N ALA A 146 6.39 -14.07 8.96
CA ALA A 146 5.22 -14.80 9.41
C ALA A 146 4.87 -14.43 10.86
N ALA A 147 5.86 -14.41 11.76
CA ALA A 147 5.72 -13.97 13.14
C ALA A 147 5.12 -12.55 13.24
N PHE A 148 5.65 -11.62 12.44
CA PHE A 148 5.14 -10.26 12.36
C PHE A 148 3.68 -10.20 11.91
N MET A 149 3.36 -10.92 10.82
CA MET A 149 1.99 -10.94 10.28
C MET A 149 0.99 -11.55 11.26
N GLN A 150 1.39 -12.61 11.95
CA GLN A 150 0.59 -13.22 13.00
C GLN A 150 0.35 -12.24 14.16
N ALA A 151 1.36 -11.49 14.59
CA ALA A 151 1.20 -10.47 15.63
C ALA A 151 0.32 -9.29 15.18
N LYS A 152 0.41 -8.88 13.91
CA LYS A 152 -0.44 -7.85 13.30
C LYS A 152 -1.91 -8.26 13.33
N GLU A 153 -2.25 -9.40 12.73
CA GLU A 153 -3.65 -9.78 12.51
C GLU A 153 -4.32 -10.42 13.73
N ALA A 154 -3.57 -10.99 14.68
CA ALA A 154 -4.12 -11.46 15.95
C ALA A 154 -4.52 -10.31 16.90
N GLY A 155 -4.53 -9.05 16.42
CA GLY A 155 -4.88 -7.87 17.22
C GLY A 155 -3.84 -7.51 18.29
N LYS A 156 -2.65 -8.12 18.25
CA LYS A 156 -1.59 -7.85 19.23
C LYS A 156 -0.91 -6.50 18.96
N LEU A 157 -1.02 -5.92 17.76
CA LEU A 157 -0.43 -4.62 17.43
C LEU A 157 -1.51 -3.64 16.95
N GLY A 158 -1.66 -2.51 17.66
CA GLY A 158 -2.51 -1.41 17.18
C GLY A 158 -1.90 -0.70 15.97
N TYR A 159 -2.72 -0.01 15.17
CA TYR A 159 -2.32 0.63 13.90
C TYR A 159 -1.08 1.53 14.01
N ASP A 160 -1.00 2.36 15.06
CA ASP A 160 0.16 3.25 15.27
C ASP A 160 1.45 2.46 15.58
N LYS A 161 1.32 1.29 16.21
CA LYS A 161 2.45 0.38 16.45
C LYS A 161 2.87 -0.36 15.17
N LEU A 162 1.94 -0.62 14.24
CA LEU A 162 2.25 -1.24 12.94
C LEU A 162 3.08 -0.34 12.02
N LYS A 163 2.94 0.99 12.15
CA LYS A 163 3.83 1.96 11.48
C LYS A 163 5.18 2.14 12.19
N SER A 164 5.31 1.66 13.43
CA SER A 164 6.54 1.79 14.22
C SER A 164 7.54 0.66 13.95
N SER A 165 8.73 0.75 14.55
CA SER A 165 9.76 -0.29 14.55
C SER A 165 9.38 -1.42 15.52
N VAL A 166 9.31 -2.65 15.01
CA VAL A 166 9.12 -3.88 15.79
C VAL A 166 10.37 -4.74 15.68
N LEU A 167 10.96 -5.10 16.83
CA LEU A 167 12.05 -6.08 16.89
C LEU A 167 11.44 -7.46 17.11
N ILE A 168 11.82 -8.43 16.29
CA ILE A 168 11.45 -9.84 16.45
C ILE A 168 12.68 -10.58 16.94
N VAL A 169 12.52 -11.32 18.03
CA VAL A 169 13.54 -12.19 18.63
C VAL A 169 13.02 -13.61 18.52
N ASP A 170 13.48 -14.33 17.51
CA ASP A 170 13.05 -15.70 17.25
C ASP A 170 14.02 -16.69 17.90
N ILE A 171 13.58 -17.32 18.99
CA ILE A 171 14.40 -18.22 19.80
C ILE A 171 14.05 -19.66 19.39
N GLY A 172 14.72 -20.11 18.34
CA GLY A 172 14.54 -21.42 17.74
C GLY A 172 15.28 -22.54 18.48
N SER A 173 15.07 -23.77 17.98
CA SER A 173 15.80 -24.94 18.48
C SER A 173 17.27 -24.90 18.06
N SER A 174 17.58 -24.45 16.86
CA SER A 174 18.95 -24.42 16.31
C SER A 174 19.61 -23.03 16.36
N THR A 175 18.82 -21.97 16.25
CA THR A 175 19.30 -20.59 16.08
C THR A 175 18.52 -19.62 16.95
N THR A 176 19.10 -18.45 17.22
CA THR A 176 18.39 -17.28 17.72
C THR A 176 18.59 -16.13 16.74
N ASP A 177 17.51 -15.70 16.11
CA ASP A 177 17.52 -14.72 15.02
C ASP A 177 16.86 -13.41 15.45
N PHE A 178 17.45 -12.27 15.04
CA PHE A 178 16.90 -10.95 15.29
C PHE A 178 16.47 -10.31 13.97
N THR A 179 15.25 -9.77 13.91
CA THR A 179 14.75 -9.12 12.69
C THR A 179 14.02 -7.84 13.04
N LEU A 180 14.40 -6.75 12.40
CA LEU A 180 13.69 -5.48 12.52
C LEU A 180 12.63 -5.40 11.42
N VAL A 181 11.39 -5.12 11.80
CA VAL A 181 10.32 -4.80 10.86
C VAL A 181 9.93 -3.34 11.01
N LYS A 182 9.98 -2.60 9.91
CA LYS A 182 9.61 -1.17 9.85
C LYS A 182 8.67 -0.95 8.68
N SER A 183 7.47 -0.42 8.94
CA SER A 183 6.46 -0.15 7.89
C SER A 183 6.19 -1.36 6.99
N LEU A 184 6.03 -2.55 7.60
CA LEU A 184 5.88 -3.85 6.94
C LEU A 184 7.05 -4.34 6.07
N HIS A 185 8.17 -3.63 6.04
CA HIS A 185 9.40 -4.07 5.38
C HIS A 185 10.33 -4.68 6.41
N GLU A 186 10.79 -5.89 6.13
CA GLU A 186 11.84 -6.53 6.90
C GLU A 186 13.19 -5.92 6.55
N ILE A 187 13.91 -5.57 7.60
CA ILE A 187 15.33 -5.31 7.58
C ILE A 187 15.91 -6.43 8.44
N PRO A 188 16.29 -7.59 7.84
CA PRO A 188 17.04 -8.58 8.59
C PRO A 188 18.30 -7.89 9.09
N MET A 189 18.53 -7.95 10.40
CA MET A 189 19.73 -7.37 10.96
C MET A 189 20.82 -8.42 10.89
N ASP A 190 22.02 -8.00 10.47
CA ASP A 190 23.17 -8.89 10.26
C ASP A 190 23.86 -9.25 11.58
N PHE A 191 23.06 -9.58 12.60
CA PHE A 191 23.52 -10.13 13.87
C PHE A 191 22.48 -11.11 14.41
N GLY A 192 22.99 -12.20 14.97
CA GLY A 192 22.22 -13.39 15.30
C GLY A 192 23.18 -14.55 15.39
N SER A 193 22.92 -15.48 16.31
CA SER A 193 23.83 -16.61 16.49
C SER A 193 23.23 -17.85 15.85
N ASN A 194 23.86 -18.25 14.73
CA ASN A 194 23.58 -19.50 14.02
C ASN A 194 23.82 -20.75 14.90
N THR A 195 24.45 -20.59 16.06
CA THR A 195 24.71 -21.68 17.01
C THR A 195 23.93 -21.53 18.33
N LEU A 196 23.36 -20.37 18.64
CA LEU A 196 22.58 -20.14 19.86
C LEU A 196 21.15 -20.66 19.70
N GLY A 197 21.00 -21.99 19.77
CA GLY A 197 19.71 -22.66 19.78
C GLY A 197 19.36 -23.25 21.14
N ALA A 198 18.08 -23.49 21.38
CA ALA A 198 17.62 -24.20 22.57
C ALA A 198 18.01 -25.69 22.59
N ALA A 199 18.41 -26.27 21.46
CA ALA A 199 18.94 -27.63 21.35
C ALA A 199 20.26 -27.80 22.10
N LEU A 200 21.05 -26.73 22.30
CA LEU A 200 22.26 -26.81 23.12
C LEU A 200 21.94 -27.14 24.58
N ILE A 201 20.79 -26.70 25.09
CA ILE A 201 20.31 -27.09 26.42
C ILE A 201 19.95 -28.58 26.43
N ASP A 202 19.31 -29.08 25.38
CA ASP A 202 18.97 -30.51 25.24
C ASP A 202 20.23 -31.38 25.18
N GLN A 203 21.24 -30.93 24.43
CA GLN A 203 22.54 -31.59 24.32
C GLN A 203 23.31 -31.57 25.65
N ALA A 204 23.23 -30.48 26.41
CA ALA A 204 23.83 -30.40 27.74
C ALA A 204 23.14 -31.36 28.74
N ILE A 205 21.81 -31.47 28.70
CA ILE A 205 21.06 -32.48 29.47
C ILE A 205 21.50 -33.88 29.04
N PHE A 206 21.58 -34.14 27.74
CA PHE A 206 22.03 -35.43 27.20
C PHE A 206 23.43 -35.79 27.68
N ALA A 207 24.40 -34.89 27.54
CA ALA A 207 25.78 -35.12 27.94
C ALA A 207 25.89 -35.41 29.44
N ARG A 208 25.13 -34.69 30.28
CA ARG A 208 25.08 -34.93 31.73
C ARG A 208 24.48 -36.30 32.05
N THR A 209 23.35 -36.66 31.45
CA THR A 209 22.69 -37.95 31.68
C THR A 209 23.57 -39.10 31.20
N PHE A 210 24.15 -38.98 30.02
CA PHE A 210 25.03 -39.97 29.42
C PHE A 210 26.31 -40.20 30.24
N ALA A 211 26.97 -39.12 30.69
CA ALA A 211 28.18 -39.22 31.51
C ALA A 211 27.97 -39.92 32.86
N LYS A 212 26.73 -39.95 33.36
CA LYS A 212 26.35 -40.58 34.63
C LYS A 212 25.64 -41.92 34.45
N HIS A 213 25.46 -42.39 33.22
CA HIS A 213 24.74 -43.63 32.93
C HIS A 213 25.61 -44.84 33.29
N GLU A 214 25.02 -45.85 33.94
CA GLU A 214 25.75 -47.06 34.38
C GLU A 214 26.29 -47.85 33.17
N ASP A 215 25.48 -48.03 32.12
CA ASP A 215 25.86 -48.72 30.88
C ASP A 215 26.48 -47.81 29.80
N LYS A 216 27.27 -46.80 30.19
CA LYS A 216 27.79 -45.79 29.26
C LYS A 216 28.52 -46.38 28.03
N GLU A 217 29.40 -47.36 28.23
CA GLU A 217 30.18 -47.99 27.15
C GLU A 217 29.28 -48.69 26.12
N ILE A 218 28.19 -49.33 26.59
CA ILE A 218 27.21 -49.97 25.70
C ILE A 218 26.46 -48.91 24.91
N LEU A 219 26.05 -47.82 25.56
CA LEU A 219 25.38 -46.71 24.88
C LEU A 219 26.28 -46.03 23.85
N GLU A 220 27.58 -45.89 24.12
CA GLU A 220 28.58 -45.39 23.14
C GLU A 220 28.52 -46.25 21.86
N TRP A 221 28.64 -47.56 22.00
CA TRP A 221 28.55 -48.49 20.88
C TRP A 221 27.19 -48.44 20.16
N VAL A 222 26.07 -48.42 20.90
CA VAL A 222 24.72 -48.33 20.32
C VAL A 222 24.56 -47.05 19.50
N PHE A 223 25.06 -45.92 19.98
CA PHE A 223 24.92 -44.65 19.26
C PHE A 223 25.81 -44.57 18.02
N GLU A 224 26.94 -45.28 18.00
CA GLU A 224 27.80 -45.38 16.81
C GLU A 224 27.16 -46.28 15.73
N GLU A 225 26.70 -47.47 16.11
CA GLU A 225 26.11 -48.43 15.16
C GLU A 225 24.67 -48.04 14.75
N TYR A 226 23.91 -47.42 15.65
CA TYR A 226 22.51 -47.08 15.47
C TYR A 226 22.21 -45.63 15.86
N PRO A 227 22.60 -44.64 15.03
CA PRO A 227 22.51 -43.22 15.37
C PRO A 227 21.11 -42.70 15.75
N HIS A 228 20.06 -43.36 15.25
CA HIS A 228 18.68 -43.00 15.58
C HIS A 228 18.36 -43.15 17.08
N HIS A 229 19.01 -44.07 17.81
CA HIS A 229 18.84 -44.17 19.26
C HIS A 229 19.35 -42.91 19.98
N LYS A 230 20.47 -42.35 19.52
CA LYS A 230 20.99 -41.08 20.06
C LYS A 230 19.98 -39.95 19.84
N ALA A 231 19.41 -39.86 18.64
CA ALA A 231 18.40 -38.86 18.32
C ALA A 231 17.14 -38.98 19.21
N ARG A 232 16.70 -40.20 19.50
CA ARG A 232 15.59 -40.46 20.43
C ARG A 232 15.91 -40.05 21.86
N CYS A 233 17.12 -40.35 22.35
CA CYS A 233 17.59 -39.90 23.66
C CYS A 233 17.64 -38.36 23.75
N GLN A 234 18.11 -37.67 22.70
CA GLN A 234 18.10 -36.22 22.63
C GLN A 234 16.67 -35.65 22.64
N LEU A 235 15.73 -36.30 21.94
CA LEU A 235 14.31 -35.95 22.02
C LEU A 235 13.74 -36.15 23.43
N ALA A 236 14.16 -37.20 24.15
CA ALA A 236 13.79 -37.39 25.55
C ALA A 236 14.34 -36.28 26.46
N CYS A 237 15.56 -35.80 26.21
CA CYS A 237 16.12 -34.63 26.91
C CYS A 237 15.29 -33.36 26.64
N ARG A 238 14.88 -33.14 25.39
CA ARG A 238 13.98 -32.04 25.02
C ARG A 238 12.65 -32.10 25.77
N LYS A 239 12.01 -33.27 25.83
CA LYS A 239 10.76 -33.46 26.59
C LYS A 239 10.95 -33.14 28.08
N ALA A 240 12.07 -33.56 28.68
CA ALA A 240 12.40 -33.23 30.07
C ALA A 240 12.58 -31.71 30.28
N LYS A 241 13.26 -31.03 29.34
CA LYS A 241 13.42 -29.57 29.33
C LYS A 241 12.07 -28.85 29.25
N GLU A 242 11.24 -29.24 28.30
CA GLU A 242 9.93 -28.61 28.06
C GLU A 242 8.98 -28.81 29.24
N ASP A 243 8.95 -30.00 29.83
CA ASP A 243 8.19 -30.26 31.06
C ASP A 243 8.71 -29.41 32.22
N TYR A 244 10.04 -29.31 32.38
CA TYR A 244 10.64 -28.45 33.39
C TYR A 244 10.18 -26.99 33.27
N PHE A 245 10.32 -26.36 32.09
CA PHE A 245 9.95 -24.96 31.89
C PHE A 245 8.44 -24.71 31.89
N SER A 246 7.63 -25.73 31.61
CA SER A 246 6.18 -25.65 31.75
C SER A 246 5.73 -25.68 33.22
N ASN A 247 6.54 -26.28 34.10
CA ASN A 247 6.17 -26.59 35.48
C ASN A 247 7.30 -26.22 36.50
N GLU A 248 8.01 -25.11 36.30
CA GLU A 248 9.23 -24.77 37.07
C GLU A 248 9.01 -24.79 38.61
N GLN A 249 7.84 -24.37 39.07
CA GLN A 249 7.48 -24.40 40.50
C GLN A 249 7.41 -25.83 41.07
N LEU A 250 6.91 -26.80 40.30
CA LEU A 250 6.83 -28.21 40.70
C LEU A 250 8.22 -28.84 40.90
N TYR A 251 9.21 -28.38 40.12
CA TYR A 251 10.57 -28.90 40.10
C TYR A 251 11.58 -28.04 40.87
N SER A 252 11.07 -27.12 41.71
CA SER A 252 11.89 -26.32 42.63
C SER A 252 12.41 -27.13 43.83
N ASN A 253 11.76 -28.24 44.18
CA ASN A 253 12.26 -29.17 45.18
C ASN A 253 13.40 -30.03 44.58
N PRO A 254 14.58 -30.13 45.22
CA PRO A 254 15.70 -30.94 44.72
C PRO A 254 15.40 -32.43 44.49
N GLN A 255 14.35 -32.97 45.11
CA GLN A 255 13.92 -34.37 44.95
C GLN A 255 12.84 -34.57 43.86
N SER A 256 12.34 -33.48 43.28
CA SER A 256 11.33 -33.49 42.21
C SER A 256 12.00 -33.27 40.87
N PHE A 257 11.73 -34.12 39.87
CA PHE A 257 12.39 -34.07 38.58
C PHE A 257 11.37 -34.14 37.44
N ALA A 258 11.51 -33.25 36.46
CA ALA A 258 11.00 -33.46 35.11
C ALA A 258 11.78 -34.62 34.49
N ARG A 259 11.08 -35.52 33.81
CA ARG A 259 11.69 -36.75 33.26
C ARG A 259 11.34 -36.93 31.80
N GLY A 260 12.39 -37.13 31.00
CA GLY A 260 12.26 -37.81 29.73
C GLY A 260 12.43 -39.32 29.94
N PHE A 261 12.06 -40.09 28.93
CA PHE A 261 12.23 -41.53 28.94
C PHE A 261 12.44 -42.04 27.53
N GLU A 262 13.49 -42.86 27.35
CA GLU A 262 13.71 -43.63 26.14
C GLU A 262 14.20 -45.03 26.52
N SER A 263 13.63 -46.05 25.89
CA SER A 263 14.07 -47.45 26.05
C SER A 263 14.98 -47.79 24.88
N ILE A 264 16.23 -48.15 25.18
CA ILE A 264 17.18 -48.60 24.17
C ILE A 264 16.91 -50.07 23.84
N ASN A 265 16.68 -50.87 24.89
CA ASN A 265 16.18 -52.23 24.82
C ASN A 265 15.44 -52.57 26.13
N GLU A 266 15.09 -53.85 26.33
CA GLU A 266 14.35 -54.30 27.52
C GLU A 266 15.07 -54.08 28.86
N GLN A 267 16.39 -53.86 28.84
CA GLN A 267 17.24 -53.77 30.04
C GLN A 267 17.86 -52.37 30.22
N ILE A 268 18.08 -51.63 29.13
CA ILE A 268 18.78 -50.35 29.12
C ILE A 268 17.79 -49.22 28.84
N TYR A 269 17.72 -48.27 29.78
CA TYR A 269 16.81 -47.13 29.75
C TYR A 269 17.56 -45.82 29.90
N PHE A 270 17.34 -44.89 28.99
CA PHE A 270 17.88 -43.54 29.07
C PHE A 270 16.84 -42.59 29.68
N VAL A 271 17.08 -42.13 30.91
CA VAL A 271 16.13 -41.33 31.68
C VAL A 271 16.75 -39.97 32.06
N PRO A 272 16.65 -38.94 31.22
CA PRO A 272 17.10 -37.61 31.58
C PRO A 272 16.24 -37.03 32.69
N GLN A 273 16.89 -36.51 33.74
CA GLN A 273 16.27 -35.95 34.92
C GLN A 273 16.70 -34.50 35.11
N VAL A 274 15.71 -33.61 35.23
CA VAL A 274 15.94 -32.17 35.33
C VAL A 274 15.13 -31.61 36.50
N ASN A 275 15.80 -30.88 37.38
CA ASN A 275 15.19 -30.07 38.42
C ASN A 275 15.82 -28.68 38.39
N LYS A 276 15.38 -27.78 39.28
CA LYS A 276 15.89 -26.41 39.32
C LYS A 276 17.43 -26.33 39.45
N ALA A 277 18.02 -27.06 40.39
CA ALA A 277 19.47 -27.03 40.61
C ALA A 277 20.26 -27.52 39.37
N ILE A 278 19.79 -28.61 38.75
CA ILE A 278 20.41 -29.14 37.51
C ILE A 278 20.26 -28.15 36.36
N MET A 279 19.09 -27.53 36.20
CA MET A 279 18.87 -26.57 35.11
C MET A 279 19.71 -25.31 35.32
N GLU A 280 19.82 -24.80 36.55
CA GLU A 280 20.70 -23.67 36.86
C GLU A 280 22.17 -23.98 36.54
N GLU A 281 22.66 -25.18 36.86
CA GLU A 281 24.00 -25.63 36.44
C GLU A 281 24.13 -25.63 34.91
N ILE A 282 23.18 -26.25 34.20
CA ILE A 282 23.21 -26.40 32.74
C ILE A 282 23.14 -25.05 32.02
N LEU A 283 22.31 -24.12 32.49
CA LEU A 283 22.16 -22.81 31.87
C LEU A 283 23.39 -21.90 32.07
N ASN A 284 24.17 -22.13 33.12
CA ASN A 284 25.34 -21.33 33.49
C ASN A 284 26.69 -21.99 33.16
N GLN A 285 26.71 -23.28 32.79
CA GLN A 285 27.95 -23.96 32.40
C GLN A 285 28.48 -23.40 31.06
N PRO A 286 29.81 -23.37 30.87
CA PRO A 286 30.40 -23.00 29.60
C PRO A 286 30.08 -24.04 28.51
N LEU A 287 29.65 -23.57 27.34
CA LEU A 287 29.40 -24.41 26.17
C LEU A 287 30.44 -24.13 25.08
N VAL A 288 30.99 -25.19 24.48
CA VAL A 288 32.05 -25.09 23.48
C VAL A 288 31.53 -24.40 22.22
N GLU A 289 30.30 -24.73 21.83
CA GLU A 289 29.57 -24.19 20.68
C GLU A 289 29.30 -22.68 20.81
N LEU A 290 29.39 -22.14 22.03
CA LEU A 290 29.24 -20.72 22.36
C LEU A 290 30.57 -20.10 22.80
N ASN A 291 31.71 -20.65 22.34
CA ASN A 291 33.06 -20.16 22.64
C ASN A 291 33.36 -20.06 24.15
N GLY A 292 32.88 -21.02 24.93
CA GLY A 292 33.07 -21.07 26.39
C GLY A 292 32.10 -20.19 27.18
N LYS A 293 31.14 -19.52 26.54
CA LYS A 293 30.08 -18.79 27.23
C LYS A 293 28.98 -19.74 27.69
N SER A 294 28.25 -19.33 28.72
CA SER A 294 27.01 -20.01 29.11
C SER A 294 25.86 -19.65 28.17
N TRP A 295 24.80 -20.46 28.16
CA TRP A 295 23.63 -20.18 27.33
C TRP A 295 22.99 -18.84 27.70
N ILE A 296 22.81 -18.58 29.02
CA ILE A 296 22.28 -17.30 29.52
C ILE A 296 23.17 -16.13 29.12
N GLY A 297 24.49 -16.29 29.26
CA GLY A 297 25.47 -15.25 28.92
C GLY A 297 25.42 -14.91 27.44
N ALA A 298 25.49 -15.93 26.58
CA ALA A 298 25.44 -15.76 25.13
C ALA A 298 24.11 -15.14 24.65
N PHE A 299 22.98 -15.53 25.23
CA PHE A 299 21.69 -14.92 24.90
C PHE A 299 21.61 -13.46 25.34
N SER A 300 22.09 -13.14 26.54
CA SER A 300 22.11 -11.75 27.03
C SER A 300 22.98 -10.86 26.15
N GLU A 301 24.17 -11.32 25.76
CA GLU A 301 25.05 -10.60 24.85
C GLU A 301 24.42 -10.40 23.47
N ALA A 302 23.77 -11.42 22.91
CA ALA A 302 23.11 -11.30 21.60
C ALA A 302 21.98 -10.25 21.62
N VAL A 303 21.19 -10.18 22.71
CA VAL A 303 20.14 -9.16 22.86
C VAL A 303 20.75 -7.77 23.07
N ILE A 304 21.89 -7.65 23.77
CA ILE A 304 22.62 -6.38 23.94
C ILE A 304 23.19 -5.91 22.59
N GLU A 305 23.88 -6.76 21.86
CA GLU A 305 24.41 -6.48 20.53
C GLU A 305 23.28 -5.95 19.63
N GLY A 306 22.12 -6.61 19.68
CA GLY A 306 21.00 -6.16 18.87
C GLY A 306 20.40 -4.83 19.25
N LYS A 307 20.43 -4.48 20.53
CA LYS A 307 20.08 -3.13 20.97
C LYS A 307 21.10 -2.11 20.48
N GLU A 308 22.39 -2.40 20.59
CA GLU A 308 23.47 -1.50 20.16
C GLU A 308 23.41 -1.22 18.66
N THR A 309 23.16 -2.23 17.82
CA THR A 309 22.97 -2.06 16.38
C THR A 309 21.77 -1.15 16.07
N LEU A 310 20.63 -1.37 16.74
CA LEU A 310 19.45 -0.51 16.57
C LEU A 310 19.72 0.94 17.00
N GLU A 311 20.47 1.14 18.09
CA GLU A 311 20.87 2.47 18.55
C GLU A 311 21.79 3.19 17.56
N GLN A 312 22.71 2.47 16.91
CA GLN A 312 23.57 3.02 15.85
C GLN A 312 22.77 3.51 14.64
N GLU A 313 21.66 2.84 14.31
CA GLU A 313 20.73 3.26 13.25
C GLU A 313 19.73 4.34 13.71
N GLY A 314 19.79 4.77 14.98
CA GLY A 314 18.85 5.73 15.55
C GLY A 314 17.43 5.17 15.71
N ILE A 315 17.29 3.86 15.83
CA ILE A 315 16.01 3.15 15.89
C ILE A 315 15.74 2.67 17.32
N LEU A 316 14.57 3.03 17.85
CA LEU A 316 14.08 2.50 19.12
C LEU A 316 12.85 1.61 18.85
N PRO A 317 12.92 0.28 19.02
CA PRO A 317 11.78 -0.59 18.80
C PRO A 317 10.70 -0.33 19.86
N LYS A 318 9.45 -0.10 19.42
CA LYS A 318 8.32 0.09 20.33
C LYS A 318 7.80 -1.23 20.90
N VAL A 319 7.99 -2.31 20.15
CA VAL A 319 7.62 -3.66 20.56
C VAL A 319 8.78 -4.59 20.28
N VAL A 320 9.05 -5.48 21.24
CA VAL A 320 9.94 -6.63 21.08
C VAL A 320 9.07 -7.88 21.11
N LEU A 321 8.82 -8.47 19.94
CA LEU A 321 8.05 -9.69 19.79
C LEU A 321 8.99 -10.89 19.95
N MET A 322 8.70 -11.77 20.90
CA MET A 322 9.48 -13.00 21.09
C MET A 322 8.73 -14.20 20.51
N THR A 323 9.40 -14.95 19.64
CA THR A 323 8.86 -16.16 18.99
C THR A 323 9.79 -17.36 19.17
N GLY A 324 9.38 -18.51 18.64
CA GLY A 324 10.09 -19.77 18.79
C GLY A 324 9.80 -20.46 20.12
N GLY A 325 9.85 -21.79 20.16
CA GLY A 325 9.44 -22.58 21.33
C GLY A 325 10.20 -22.21 22.61
N ALA A 326 11.44 -21.74 22.49
CA ALA A 326 12.28 -21.35 23.61
C ALA A 326 11.94 -19.98 24.21
N SER A 327 11.10 -19.16 23.57
CA SER A 327 10.56 -17.93 24.19
C SER A 327 9.66 -18.22 25.40
N ARG A 328 9.25 -19.47 25.60
CA ARG A 328 8.52 -19.92 26.80
C ARG A 328 9.37 -19.92 28.06
N MET A 329 10.69 -20.05 27.93
CA MET A 329 11.58 -20.09 29.09
C MET A 329 11.59 -18.71 29.75
N GLN A 330 11.10 -18.61 30.99
CA GLN A 330 10.79 -17.32 31.63
C GLN A 330 11.99 -16.36 31.66
N PHE A 331 13.20 -16.89 31.85
CA PHE A 331 14.41 -16.08 31.93
C PHE A 331 14.75 -15.36 30.62
N THR A 332 14.41 -15.91 29.45
CA THR A 332 14.65 -15.25 28.15
C THR A 332 13.85 -13.96 28.06
N ARG A 333 12.59 -14.00 28.50
CA ARG A 333 11.71 -12.83 28.58
C ARG A 333 12.26 -11.79 29.55
N GLN A 334 12.72 -12.23 30.73
CA GLN A 334 13.29 -11.34 31.73
C GLN A 334 14.51 -10.59 31.20
N ILE A 335 15.39 -11.28 30.46
CA ILE A 335 16.56 -10.66 29.82
C ILE A 335 16.12 -9.60 28.80
N CYS A 336 15.16 -9.93 27.92
CA CYS A 336 14.62 -8.96 26.97
C CYS A 336 13.96 -7.75 27.66
N GLU A 337 13.20 -7.96 28.74
CA GLU A 337 12.55 -6.88 29.51
C GLU A 337 13.56 -5.98 30.23
N GLN A 338 14.66 -6.54 30.71
CA GLN A 338 15.75 -5.77 31.32
C GLN A 338 16.47 -4.89 30.29
N ILE A 339 16.72 -5.41 29.08
CA ILE A 339 17.46 -4.72 28.02
C ILE A 339 16.57 -3.68 27.31
N PHE A 340 15.29 -4.02 27.10
CA PHE A 340 14.25 -3.20 26.47
C PHE A 340 13.12 -2.85 27.46
N PRO A 341 13.35 -1.95 28.43
CA PRO A 341 12.40 -1.68 29.49
C PRO A 341 11.20 -0.80 29.07
N GLU A 342 10.07 -1.00 29.75
CA GLU A 342 8.92 -0.09 29.67
C GLU A 342 9.23 1.30 30.26
N PRO A 343 8.57 2.38 29.79
CA PRO A 343 7.55 2.42 28.74
C PRO A 343 8.13 2.56 27.32
N LYS A 344 9.47 2.50 27.15
CA LYS A 344 10.14 2.76 25.87
C LYS A 344 9.86 1.66 24.84
N SER A 345 9.90 0.41 25.31
CA SER A 345 9.68 -0.79 24.52
C SER A 345 8.79 -1.74 25.30
N GLN A 346 7.91 -2.46 24.61
CA GLN A 346 7.05 -3.46 25.22
C GLN A 346 7.47 -4.86 24.74
N VAL A 347 7.90 -5.71 25.66
CA VAL A 347 8.25 -7.10 25.35
C VAL A 347 6.97 -7.95 25.35
N ARG A 348 6.78 -8.73 24.29
CA ARG A 348 5.59 -9.54 24.05
C ARG A 348 5.96 -10.94 23.56
N PRO A 349 5.92 -11.97 24.42
CA PRO A 349 6.05 -13.35 23.96
C PRO A 349 4.78 -13.80 23.22
N ASP A 350 4.95 -14.65 22.21
CA ASP A 350 3.81 -15.34 21.61
C ASP A 350 3.28 -16.42 22.59
N PRO A 351 1.96 -16.50 22.84
CA PRO A 351 1.36 -17.55 23.67
C PRO A 351 1.43 -18.95 23.06
N GLU A 352 1.44 -19.09 21.73
CA GLU A 352 1.48 -20.38 21.02
C GLU A 352 2.58 -20.37 19.94
N PRO A 353 3.87 -20.26 20.33
CA PRO A 353 4.98 -20.07 19.40
C PRO A 353 5.11 -21.19 18.36
N GLU A 354 4.75 -22.43 18.69
CA GLU A 354 4.76 -23.62 17.81
C GLU A 354 3.71 -23.58 16.70
N ARG A 355 2.71 -22.68 16.79
CA ARG A 355 1.70 -22.45 15.73
C ARG A 355 1.88 -21.11 15.04
N CYS A 356 2.58 -20.19 15.69
CA CYS A 356 2.70 -18.79 15.29
C CYS A 356 3.18 -18.65 13.84
N ILE A 357 4.24 -19.38 13.49
CA ILE A 357 4.86 -19.30 12.17
C ILE A 357 3.94 -19.88 11.09
N ALA A 358 3.37 -21.07 11.28
CA ALA A 358 2.45 -21.66 10.31
C ALA A 358 1.24 -20.77 10.03
N LEU A 359 0.60 -20.23 11.08
CA LEU A 359 -0.50 -19.28 10.96
C LEU A 359 -0.05 -18.00 10.25
N GLY A 360 1.11 -17.46 10.63
CA GLY A 360 1.71 -16.29 10.03
C GLY A 360 1.98 -16.46 8.54
N LEU A 361 2.52 -17.60 8.10
CA LEU A 361 2.79 -17.90 6.70
C LEU A 361 1.51 -17.96 5.87
N ALA A 362 0.44 -18.54 6.40
CA ALA A 362 -0.86 -18.56 5.73
C ALA A 362 -1.41 -17.13 5.55
N ARG A 363 -1.29 -16.28 6.56
CA ARG A 363 -1.68 -14.85 6.51
C ARG A 363 -0.83 -14.07 5.52
N VAL A 364 0.49 -14.25 5.54
CA VAL A 364 1.42 -13.60 4.61
C VAL A 364 1.01 -13.91 3.18
N GLY A 365 0.75 -15.18 2.88
CA GLY A 365 0.30 -15.58 1.56
C GLY A 365 -1.02 -14.94 1.15
N ARG A 366 -2.02 -14.94 2.05
CA ARG A 366 -3.31 -14.29 1.79
C ARG A 366 -3.12 -12.80 1.51
N TRP A 367 -2.35 -12.12 2.35
CA TRP A 367 -2.07 -10.69 2.22
C TRP A 367 -1.35 -10.37 0.91
N ASP A 368 -0.30 -11.11 0.55
CA ASP A 368 0.44 -10.90 -0.71
C ASP A 368 -0.47 -11.04 -1.93
N LEU A 369 -1.31 -12.08 -1.96
CA LEU A 369 -2.24 -12.32 -3.06
C LEU A 369 -3.33 -11.25 -3.15
N ARG A 370 -3.94 -10.88 -2.01
CA ARG A 370 -4.97 -9.83 -1.97
C ARG A 370 -4.38 -8.46 -2.32
N ALA A 371 -3.20 -8.13 -1.83
CA ALA A 371 -2.51 -6.89 -2.14
C ALA A 371 -2.15 -6.78 -3.63
N ALA A 372 -1.64 -7.87 -4.22
CA ALA A 372 -1.35 -7.92 -5.66
C ALA A 372 -2.63 -7.79 -6.49
N ALA A 373 -3.70 -8.50 -6.12
CA ALA A 373 -5.00 -8.42 -6.79
C ALA A 373 -5.61 -7.02 -6.70
N PHE A 374 -5.55 -6.37 -5.53
CA PHE A 374 -6.01 -5.00 -5.33
C PHE A 374 -5.27 -4.01 -6.22
N LYS A 375 -3.93 -4.06 -6.24
CA LYS A 375 -3.11 -3.21 -7.10
C LYS A 375 -3.40 -3.48 -8.59
N ALA A 376 -3.56 -4.73 -8.98
CA ALA A 376 -3.87 -5.10 -10.36
C ALA A 376 -5.24 -4.56 -10.79
N GLU A 377 -6.25 -4.67 -9.92
CA GLU A 377 -7.60 -4.17 -10.21
C GLU A 377 -7.64 -2.65 -10.33
N ILE A 378 -6.94 -1.92 -9.45
CA ILE A 378 -6.80 -0.45 -9.57
C ILE A 378 -6.14 -0.09 -10.91
N ASN A 379 -5.02 -0.74 -11.26
CA ASN A 379 -4.32 -0.47 -12.52
C ASN A 379 -5.16 -0.83 -13.75
N GLN A 380 -5.98 -1.89 -13.68
CA GLN A 380 -6.86 -2.30 -14.77
C GLN A 380 -8.08 -1.38 -14.90
N ARG A 381 -8.67 -0.94 -13.77
CA ARG A 381 -9.85 -0.06 -13.77
C ARG A 381 -9.50 1.36 -14.18
N PHE A 382 -8.32 1.83 -13.78
CA PHE A 382 -7.82 3.18 -14.01
C PHE A 382 -6.59 3.18 -14.93
N ASP A 383 -6.69 2.46 -16.05
CA ASP A 383 -5.73 2.64 -17.14
C ASP A 383 -5.84 4.06 -17.73
N SER A 384 -4.80 4.49 -18.45
CA SER A 384 -4.70 5.86 -18.95
C SER A 384 -5.85 6.21 -19.92
N SER A 385 -6.38 5.24 -20.67
CA SER A 385 -7.52 5.45 -21.58
C SER A 385 -8.84 5.68 -20.84
N LYS A 386 -9.15 4.86 -19.83
CA LYS A 386 -10.40 4.98 -19.06
C LYS A 386 -10.44 6.24 -18.23
N LEU A 387 -9.30 6.64 -17.66
CA LEU A 387 -9.17 7.93 -16.98
C LEU A 387 -9.42 9.08 -17.96
N LYS A 388 -8.84 9.03 -19.17
CA LYS A 388 -9.04 10.02 -20.23
C LYS A 388 -10.53 10.14 -20.61
N GLU A 389 -11.21 9.01 -20.79
CA GLU A 389 -12.65 8.96 -21.10
C GLU A 389 -13.51 9.53 -19.97
N LEU A 390 -13.23 9.16 -18.72
CA LEU A 390 -13.93 9.66 -17.54
C LEU A 390 -13.83 11.18 -17.42
N ILE A 391 -12.64 11.74 -17.65
CA ILE A 391 -12.42 13.19 -17.60
C ILE A 391 -13.08 13.89 -18.81
N SER A 392 -12.86 13.39 -20.04
CA SER A 392 -13.45 13.94 -21.28
C SER A 392 -14.96 14.12 -21.18
N LYS A 393 -15.66 13.14 -20.59
CA LYS A 393 -17.12 13.16 -20.38
C LYS A 393 -17.60 14.42 -19.63
N HIS A 394 -16.77 14.98 -18.75
CA HIS A 394 -17.12 16.12 -17.90
C HIS A 394 -16.53 17.45 -18.38
N ILE A 395 -15.73 17.49 -19.45
CA ILE A 395 -15.20 18.74 -20.04
C ILE A 395 -16.32 19.71 -20.45
N PRO A 396 -17.45 19.27 -21.06
CA PRO A 396 -18.56 20.18 -21.34
C PRO A 396 -19.08 20.91 -20.10
N GLU A 397 -19.13 20.24 -18.95
CA GLU A 397 -19.59 20.86 -17.69
C GLU A 397 -18.57 21.89 -17.15
N LEU A 398 -17.27 21.68 -17.39
CA LEU A 398 -16.25 22.68 -17.06
C LEU A 398 -16.42 23.94 -17.92
N ILE A 399 -16.68 23.76 -19.22
CA ILE A 399 -16.96 24.88 -20.14
C ILE A 399 -18.16 25.70 -19.62
N GLU A 400 -19.23 25.04 -19.16
CA GLU A 400 -20.39 25.74 -18.56
C GLU A 400 -20.02 26.54 -17.32
N LEU A 401 -19.24 25.94 -16.41
CA LEU A 401 -18.82 26.59 -15.16
C LEU A 401 -17.91 27.81 -15.40
N LEU A 402 -17.15 27.82 -16.48
CA LEU A 402 -16.29 28.93 -16.88
C LEU A 402 -17.06 30.05 -17.59
N THR A 403 -18.05 29.70 -18.41
CA THR A 403 -18.73 30.62 -19.32
C THR A 403 -19.33 31.84 -18.61
N LYS A 404 -20.13 31.61 -17.56
CA LYS A 404 -20.87 32.68 -16.88
C LYS A 404 -19.98 33.67 -16.10
N PRO A 405 -19.03 33.23 -15.25
CA PRO A 405 -18.11 34.15 -14.57
C PRO A 405 -17.26 34.99 -15.54
N LEU A 406 -16.89 34.42 -16.69
CA LEU A 406 -16.11 35.12 -17.71
C LEU A 406 -16.95 36.17 -18.45
N SER A 407 -18.20 35.85 -18.83
CA SER A 407 -19.11 36.81 -19.47
C SER A 407 -19.46 37.99 -18.56
N GLU A 408 -19.86 37.71 -17.32
CA GLU A 408 -20.17 38.74 -16.31
C GLU A 408 -18.94 39.61 -16.02
N GLY A 409 -17.76 38.99 -15.91
CA GLY A 409 -16.49 39.69 -15.73
C GLY A 409 -16.18 40.63 -16.89
N LEU A 410 -16.38 40.19 -18.13
CA LEU A 410 -16.16 41.01 -19.33
C LEU A 410 -17.09 42.22 -19.38
N ILE A 411 -18.37 42.01 -19.02
CA ILE A 411 -19.37 43.09 -18.97
C ILE A 411 -18.96 44.16 -17.96
N GLU A 412 -18.63 43.77 -16.73
CA GLU A 412 -18.34 44.71 -15.66
C GLU A 412 -16.99 45.41 -15.81
N ASN A 413 -15.98 44.75 -16.40
CA ASN A 413 -14.61 45.29 -16.47
C ASN A 413 -14.24 45.91 -17.83
N SER A 414 -14.94 45.55 -18.92
CA SER A 414 -14.70 46.16 -20.24
C SER A 414 -15.94 46.89 -20.77
N VAL A 415 -17.10 46.22 -20.88
CA VAL A 415 -18.26 46.79 -21.58
C VAL A 415 -18.84 48.01 -20.87
N LYS A 416 -19.21 47.85 -19.59
CA LYS A 416 -19.87 48.88 -18.78
C LYS A 416 -18.99 50.11 -18.53
N PRO A 417 -17.67 49.99 -18.23
CA PRO A 417 -16.78 51.14 -18.11
C PRO A 417 -16.61 51.91 -19.42
N ASN A 418 -16.41 51.23 -20.55
CA ASN A 418 -16.23 51.87 -21.85
C ASN A 418 -17.48 52.60 -22.32
N LEU A 419 -18.67 52.01 -22.12
CA LEU A 419 -19.94 52.67 -22.42
C LEU A 419 -20.17 53.91 -21.54
N LYS A 420 -19.80 53.87 -20.25
CA LYS A 420 -19.83 55.04 -19.36
C LYS A 420 -18.84 56.12 -19.80
N ASP A 421 -17.63 55.74 -20.20
CA ASP A 421 -16.62 56.68 -20.69
C ASP A 421 -17.06 57.34 -22.02
N TRP A 422 -17.71 56.60 -22.91
CA TRP A 422 -18.33 57.16 -24.11
C TRP A 422 -19.48 58.12 -23.77
N ARG A 423 -20.37 57.75 -22.83
CA ARG A 423 -21.44 58.61 -22.31
C ARG A 423 -20.91 59.94 -21.78
N ASN A 424 -19.81 59.88 -21.04
CA ASN A 424 -19.20 61.03 -20.37
C ASN A 424 -18.20 61.79 -21.26
N ASN A 425 -18.24 61.57 -22.58
CA ASN A 425 -17.43 62.25 -23.59
C ASN A 425 -15.90 62.07 -23.43
N LYS A 426 -15.45 61.01 -22.76
CA LYS A 426 -14.01 60.63 -22.69
C LYS A 426 -13.55 59.89 -23.93
N VAL A 427 -14.46 59.23 -24.65
CA VAL A 427 -14.21 58.54 -25.93
C VAL A 427 -15.07 59.19 -27.00
N ARG A 428 -14.47 59.74 -28.07
CA ARG A 428 -15.21 60.57 -29.05
C ARG A 428 -15.97 59.75 -30.10
N THR A 429 -15.32 58.83 -30.80
CA THR A 429 -15.94 58.07 -31.90
C THR A 429 -16.30 56.64 -31.48
N LEU A 430 -17.19 56.00 -32.22
CA LEU A 430 -17.52 54.59 -32.02
C LEU A 430 -16.35 53.65 -32.37
N GLY A 431 -15.54 53.98 -33.37
CA GLY A 431 -14.30 53.26 -33.66
C GLY A 431 -13.25 53.36 -32.53
N ASN A 432 -13.16 54.50 -31.83
CA ASN A 432 -12.29 54.59 -30.65
C ASN A 432 -12.84 53.80 -29.46
N LEU A 433 -14.16 53.72 -29.34
CA LEU A 433 -14.83 52.90 -28.33
C LEU A 433 -14.57 51.41 -28.59
N GLU A 434 -14.66 50.98 -29.85
CA GLU A 434 -14.32 49.63 -30.31
C GLU A 434 -12.89 49.23 -29.91
N ASN A 435 -11.90 50.04 -30.33
CA ASN A 435 -10.50 49.75 -30.05
C ASN A 435 -10.20 49.70 -28.54
N ARG A 436 -10.77 50.64 -27.75
CA ARG A 436 -10.54 50.69 -26.31
C ARG A 436 -11.22 49.54 -25.57
N MET A 437 -12.42 49.16 -25.99
CA MET A 437 -13.15 48.02 -25.44
C MET A 437 -12.44 46.71 -25.75
N LYS A 438 -11.87 46.56 -26.96
CA LYS A 438 -11.04 45.43 -27.33
C LYS A 438 -9.78 45.34 -26.45
N GLN A 439 -9.04 46.44 -26.31
CA GLN A 439 -7.85 46.49 -25.46
C GLN A 439 -8.16 46.15 -23.99
N GLN A 440 -9.20 46.74 -23.39
CA GLN A 440 -9.56 46.45 -22.00
C GLN A 440 -10.10 45.02 -21.80
N ALA A 441 -10.74 44.47 -22.83
CA ALA A 441 -11.18 43.08 -22.81
C ALA A 441 -9.97 42.11 -22.86
N GLU A 442 -8.95 42.41 -23.66
CA GLU A 442 -7.66 41.69 -23.69
C GLU A 442 -6.92 41.78 -22.34
N GLU A 443 -6.82 42.98 -21.75
CA GLU A 443 -6.21 43.22 -20.43
C GLU A 443 -6.97 42.47 -19.32
N TRP A 444 -8.30 42.40 -19.40
CA TRP A 444 -9.12 41.67 -18.44
C TRP A 444 -8.90 40.16 -18.53
N ILE A 445 -8.96 39.60 -19.73
CA ILE A 445 -8.80 38.16 -19.98
C ILE A 445 -7.43 37.66 -19.51
N THR A 446 -6.39 38.46 -19.73
CA THR A 446 -5.01 38.13 -19.34
C THR A 446 -4.72 38.43 -17.87
N SER A 447 -5.68 38.99 -17.12
CA SER A 447 -5.48 39.40 -15.73
C SER A 447 -5.37 38.21 -14.76
N GLU A 448 -4.64 38.43 -13.64
CA GLU A 448 -4.56 37.46 -12.54
C GLU A 448 -5.94 37.09 -11.97
N ARG A 449 -6.91 38.02 -12.04
CA ARG A 449 -8.27 37.77 -11.55
C ARG A 449 -9.01 36.74 -12.40
N VAL A 450 -8.84 36.77 -13.72
CA VAL A 450 -9.41 35.73 -14.60
C VAL A 450 -8.72 34.38 -14.38
N GLN A 451 -7.40 34.37 -14.21
CA GLN A 451 -6.67 33.15 -13.86
C GLN A 451 -7.17 32.53 -12.53
N GLN A 452 -7.50 33.36 -11.54
CA GLN A 452 -8.14 32.89 -10.30
C GLN A 452 -9.55 32.33 -10.51
N ILE A 453 -10.35 32.95 -11.39
CA ILE A 453 -11.69 32.42 -11.75
C ILE A 453 -11.55 31.04 -12.38
N ILE A 454 -10.70 30.88 -13.40
CA ILE A 454 -10.48 29.61 -14.10
C ILE A 454 -10.03 28.54 -13.09
N LYS A 455 -9.05 28.87 -12.25
CA LYS A 455 -8.56 27.97 -11.20
C LYS A 455 -9.67 27.53 -10.25
N ASN A 456 -10.45 28.46 -9.70
CA ASN A 456 -11.50 28.14 -8.72
C ASN A 456 -12.63 27.30 -9.33
N GLN A 457 -13.03 27.60 -10.57
CA GLN A 457 -14.06 26.81 -11.26
C GLN A 457 -13.54 25.41 -11.60
N SER A 458 -12.27 25.29 -12.01
CA SER A 458 -11.65 23.99 -12.30
C SER A 458 -11.52 23.11 -11.06
N ILE A 459 -11.18 23.67 -9.89
CA ILE A 459 -11.18 22.94 -8.62
C ILE A 459 -12.61 22.48 -8.26
N THR A 460 -13.59 23.36 -8.41
CA THR A 460 -15.00 23.06 -8.09
C THR A 460 -15.54 21.96 -9.01
N TRP A 461 -15.24 22.04 -10.30
CA TRP A 461 -15.56 21.02 -11.30
C TRP A 461 -14.94 19.67 -10.94
N PHE A 462 -13.63 19.64 -10.66
CA PHE A 462 -12.93 18.40 -10.31
C PHE A 462 -13.53 17.75 -9.05
N ASN A 463 -13.75 18.53 -8.00
CA ASN A 463 -14.29 18.03 -6.73
C ASN A 463 -15.74 17.55 -6.83
N SER A 464 -16.56 18.18 -7.67
CA SER A 464 -17.98 17.84 -7.78
C SER A 464 -18.28 16.74 -8.80
N LYS A 465 -17.47 16.63 -9.86
CA LYS A 465 -17.73 15.71 -10.98
C LYS A 465 -16.74 14.56 -10.99
N ILE A 466 -15.46 14.85 -11.19
CA ILE A 466 -14.42 13.84 -11.35
C ILE A 466 -14.26 12.99 -10.09
N GLN A 467 -14.22 13.62 -8.91
CA GLN A 467 -14.11 12.87 -7.65
C GLN A 467 -15.30 11.95 -7.38
N SER A 468 -16.52 12.36 -7.73
CA SER A 468 -17.73 11.54 -7.55
C SER A 468 -17.67 10.28 -8.44
N ASP A 469 -17.31 10.43 -9.71
CA ASP A 469 -17.20 9.29 -10.64
C ASP A 469 -16.02 8.38 -10.24
N LEU A 470 -14.90 8.93 -9.81
CA LEU A 470 -13.78 8.15 -9.23
C LEU A 470 -14.21 7.39 -7.97
N ALA A 471 -14.99 8.01 -7.08
CA ALA A 471 -15.50 7.35 -5.87
C ALA A 471 -16.46 6.21 -6.22
N ALA A 472 -17.35 6.40 -7.22
CA ALA A 472 -18.24 5.34 -7.68
C ALA A 472 -17.50 4.11 -8.20
N GLU A 473 -16.31 4.30 -8.77
CA GLU A 473 -15.46 3.23 -9.30
C GLU A 473 -14.50 2.62 -8.27
N THR A 474 -13.99 3.42 -7.32
CA THR A 474 -13.06 2.96 -6.28
C THR A 474 -13.77 2.35 -5.07
N ASP A 475 -14.95 2.85 -4.66
CA ASP A 475 -15.69 2.36 -3.50
C ASP A 475 -16.02 0.86 -3.57
N PRO A 476 -16.46 0.29 -4.72
CA PRO A 476 -16.67 -1.15 -4.85
C PRO A 476 -15.38 -1.98 -4.72
N ILE A 477 -14.26 -1.45 -5.19
CA ILE A 477 -12.95 -2.10 -5.04
C ILE A 477 -12.57 -2.10 -3.55
N CYS A 478 -12.65 -0.93 -2.89
CA CYS A 478 -12.41 -0.80 -1.45
C CYS A 478 -13.26 -1.79 -0.63
N GLN A 479 -14.55 -1.89 -0.96
CA GLN A 479 -15.47 -2.80 -0.27
C GLN A 479 -15.08 -4.28 -0.45
N ARG A 480 -14.68 -4.68 -1.66
CA ARG A 480 -14.27 -6.07 -1.94
C ARG A 480 -13.03 -6.47 -1.17
N PHE A 481 -12.03 -5.59 -1.13
CA PHE A 481 -10.80 -5.80 -0.38
C PHE A 481 -10.91 -5.44 1.11
N GLN A 482 -12.09 -4.96 1.54
CA GLN A 482 -12.44 -4.60 2.91
C GLN A 482 -11.55 -3.50 3.52
N ILE A 483 -11.15 -2.53 2.69
CA ILE A 483 -10.44 -1.34 3.13
C ILE A 483 -11.40 -0.15 3.25
N PRO A 484 -11.12 0.84 4.14
CA PRO A 484 -11.91 2.05 4.24
C PRO A 484 -12.00 2.79 2.90
N ARG A 485 -13.19 3.25 2.52
CA ARG A 485 -13.40 4.01 1.28
C ARG A 485 -12.54 5.28 1.21
N SER A 486 -12.31 5.91 2.36
CA SER A 486 -11.44 7.09 2.48
C SER A 486 -9.99 6.84 2.03
N SER A 487 -9.53 5.59 2.01
CA SER A 487 -8.16 5.25 1.58
C SER A 487 -7.87 5.60 0.11
N LEU A 488 -8.87 5.52 -0.77
CA LEU A 488 -8.72 5.89 -2.20
C LEU A 488 -9.36 7.23 -2.56
N ARG A 489 -10.02 7.90 -1.61
CA ARG A 489 -10.64 9.21 -1.84
C ARG A 489 -9.61 10.34 -1.82
N PHE A 490 -9.89 11.38 -2.59
CA PHE A 490 -9.09 12.59 -2.69
C PHE A 490 -9.71 13.73 -1.84
N GLU A 491 -9.91 13.50 -0.55
CA GLU A 491 -10.60 14.47 0.33
C GLU A 491 -9.86 15.82 0.44
N GLU A 492 -8.52 15.80 0.34
CA GLU A 492 -7.69 17.03 0.30
C GLU A 492 -7.64 17.69 -1.09
N GLY A 493 -8.31 17.11 -2.09
CA GLY A 493 -8.25 17.53 -3.49
C GLY A 493 -6.98 17.06 -4.21
N ILE A 494 -6.83 17.48 -5.46
CA ILE A 494 -5.55 17.38 -6.20
C ILE A 494 -4.92 18.76 -6.31
N ASN A 495 -3.62 18.80 -6.62
CA ASN A 495 -2.91 20.07 -6.79
C ASN A 495 -3.66 20.98 -7.77
N PRO A 496 -4.09 22.19 -7.34
CA PRO A 496 -4.83 23.12 -8.18
C PRO A 496 -4.15 23.48 -9.52
N ALA A 497 -2.82 23.39 -9.58
CA ALA A 497 -2.08 23.64 -10.82
C ALA A 497 -2.36 22.57 -11.90
N VAL A 498 -2.70 21.34 -11.50
CA VAL A 498 -2.94 20.21 -12.41
C VAL A 498 -4.28 20.37 -13.14
N VAL A 499 -5.29 20.91 -12.45
CA VAL A 499 -6.65 21.07 -12.99
C VAL A 499 -6.85 22.36 -13.78
N ASN A 500 -5.86 23.24 -13.86
CA ASN A 500 -6.03 24.56 -14.47
C ASN A 500 -5.71 24.55 -15.98
N PRO A 501 -6.69 24.65 -16.89
CA PRO A 501 -6.39 24.68 -18.33
C PRO A 501 -5.59 25.92 -18.73
N GLU A 502 -4.66 25.74 -19.67
CA GLU A 502 -4.00 26.86 -20.36
C GLU A 502 -4.91 27.33 -21.50
N LEU A 503 -5.83 28.23 -21.19
CA LEU A 503 -6.81 28.74 -22.16
C LEU A 503 -6.23 29.89 -22.96
N SER A 504 -6.15 29.72 -24.29
CA SER A 504 -5.95 30.83 -25.22
C SER A 504 -7.31 31.34 -25.68
N ILE A 505 -7.74 32.50 -25.18
CA ILE A 505 -8.95 33.18 -25.67
C ILE A 505 -8.50 34.08 -26.82
N GLY A 506 -8.71 33.65 -28.06
CA GLY A 506 -8.13 34.29 -29.25
C GLY A 506 -8.62 35.71 -29.57
N ASP A 507 -7.80 36.45 -30.33
CA ASP A 507 -8.04 37.83 -30.79
C ASP A 507 -9.34 38.00 -31.62
N THR A 508 -9.79 36.93 -32.26
CA THR A 508 -11.01 36.86 -33.08
C THR A 508 -12.27 37.00 -32.23
N ILE A 509 -12.28 36.39 -31.05
CA ILE A 509 -13.41 36.40 -30.10
C ILE A 509 -13.64 37.79 -29.56
N LEU A 510 -12.55 38.44 -29.17
CA LEU A 510 -12.53 39.80 -28.68
C LEU A 510 -13.03 40.77 -29.74
N ALA A 511 -12.63 40.56 -30.99
CA ALA A 511 -13.11 41.34 -32.11
C ALA A 511 -14.62 41.12 -32.37
N ASP A 512 -15.09 39.87 -32.44
CA ASP A 512 -16.50 39.54 -32.72
C ASP A 512 -17.43 39.98 -31.59
N THR A 513 -16.99 39.80 -30.34
CA THR A 513 -17.67 40.26 -29.14
C THR A 513 -17.84 41.79 -29.13
N VAL A 514 -16.76 42.52 -29.34
CA VAL A 514 -16.79 43.99 -29.36
C VAL A 514 -17.61 44.50 -30.55
N ALA A 515 -17.48 43.87 -31.72
CA ALA A 515 -18.27 44.21 -32.90
C ALA A 515 -19.77 43.96 -32.69
N PHE A 516 -20.15 42.88 -32.01
CA PHE A 516 -21.52 42.59 -31.62
C PHE A 516 -22.08 43.63 -30.63
N ILE A 517 -21.32 43.93 -29.57
CA ILE A 517 -21.69 44.96 -28.58
C ILE A 517 -21.97 46.29 -29.28
N LEU A 518 -21.11 46.70 -30.21
CA LEU A 518 -21.29 47.91 -31.00
C LEU A 518 -22.52 47.84 -31.89
N ASN A 519 -22.78 46.68 -32.52
CA ASN A 519 -23.98 46.49 -33.33
C ASN A 519 -25.27 46.55 -32.49
N VAL A 520 -25.28 46.04 -31.26
CA VAL A 520 -26.42 46.17 -30.33
C VAL A 520 -26.60 47.63 -29.90
N VAL A 521 -25.51 48.33 -29.57
CA VAL A 521 -25.54 49.75 -29.20
C VAL A 521 -26.01 50.63 -30.36
N ILE A 522 -25.63 50.31 -31.60
CA ILE A 522 -26.03 51.01 -32.84
C ILE A 522 -27.46 50.65 -33.26
N GLY A 523 -27.82 49.36 -33.27
CA GLY A 523 -29.07 48.83 -33.81
C GLY A 523 -30.23 48.75 -32.82
N GLY A 524 -29.97 48.64 -31.52
CA GLY A 524 -30.97 48.50 -30.44
C GLY A 524 -31.71 49.78 -30.05
N GLY A 525 -31.68 50.81 -30.92
CA GLY A 525 -32.40 52.07 -30.73
C GLY A 525 -31.71 53.10 -29.83
N THR A 526 -30.58 52.75 -29.19
CA THR A 526 -29.75 53.73 -28.45
C THR A 526 -29.14 54.74 -29.41
N ILE A 527 -28.23 54.34 -30.28
CA ILE A 527 -27.56 55.29 -31.19
C ILE A 527 -28.31 55.42 -32.52
N GLY A 528 -28.96 54.34 -32.98
CA GLY A 528 -29.67 54.30 -34.26
C GLY A 528 -30.79 55.33 -34.40
N SER A 529 -31.47 55.69 -33.31
CA SER A 529 -32.51 56.73 -33.30
C SER A 529 -31.93 58.14 -33.46
N LEU A 530 -30.78 58.43 -32.85
CA LEU A 530 -30.05 59.69 -33.05
C LEU A 530 -29.44 59.80 -34.44
N ILE A 531 -28.85 58.72 -34.93
CA ILE A 531 -28.30 58.63 -36.29
C ILE A 531 -29.43 58.81 -37.31
N ALA A 532 -30.60 58.18 -37.09
CA ALA A 532 -31.78 58.37 -37.92
C ALA A 532 -32.28 59.82 -37.86
N LEU A 533 -32.37 60.45 -36.68
CA LEU A 533 -32.75 61.87 -36.52
C LEU A 533 -31.77 62.83 -37.21
N ILE A 534 -30.47 62.51 -37.21
CA ILE A 534 -29.42 63.26 -37.91
C ILE A 534 -29.53 63.05 -39.44
N LEU A 535 -29.82 61.83 -39.90
CA LEU A 535 -29.95 61.48 -41.33
C LEU A 535 -31.28 61.91 -41.96
N THR A 536 -32.39 61.89 -41.22
CA THR A 536 -33.72 62.33 -41.69
C THR A 536 -33.92 63.84 -41.58
N GLY A 537 -32.89 64.58 -41.15
CA GLY A 537 -32.85 66.04 -41.26
C GLY A 537 -33.72 66.78 -40.24
N HIS A 538 -34.06 66.19 -39.09
CA HIS A 538 -34.85 66.88 -38.06
C HIS A 538 -34.01 67.71 -37.07
N PHE A 539 -32.68 67.73 -37.22
CA PHE A 539 -31.76 68.65 -36.56
C PHE A 539 -30.99 69.51 -37.58
N THR A 540 -31.70 70.27 -38.41
CA THR A 540 -31.10 71.28 -39.29
C THR A 540 -30.65 72.49 -38.46
N TRP A 541 -29.36 72.57 -38.11
CA TRP A 541 -28.44 73.61 -38.64
C TRP A 541 -27.04 73.77 -37.98
N PRO A 542 -26.66 73.23 -36.80
CA PRO A 542 -25.28 73.44 -36.32
C PRO A 542 -24.24 72.36 -36.66
N ILE A 543 -24.63 71.16 -37.15
CA ILE A 543 -23.69 70.02 -37.23
C ILE A 543 -23.00 69.90 -38.61
N ILE A 544 -23.63 70.39 -39.69
CA ILE A 544 -23.07 70.36 -41.06
C ILE A 544 -21.81 71.25 -41.19
N LEU A 545 -21.66 72.26 -40.33
CA LEU A 545 -20.50 73.18 -40.36
C LEU A 545 -19.28 72.67 -39.58
N VAL A 546 -19.43 71.63 -38.74
CA VAL A 546 -18.32 71.09 -37.93
C VAL A 546 -17.79 69.75 -38.46
N TYR A 547 -18.58 68.99 -39.25
CA TYR A 547 -18.26 67.60 -39.65
C TYR A 547 -18.08 67.36 -41.16
N GLY A 548 -17.36 68.25 -41.82
CA GLY A 548 -16.63 68.05 -43.09
C GLY A 548 -17.08 66.96 -44.07
N VAL A 549 -17.84 67.37 -45.10
CA VAL A 549 -17.60 67.26 -46.57
C VAL A 549 -17.20 65.90 -47.21
N SER A 550 -16.92 64.81 -46.49
CA SER A 550 -16.32 63.62 -47.11
C SER A 550 -17.30 62.61 -47.74
N VAL A 551 -18.61 62.88 -47.78
CA VAL A 551 -19.60 61.91 -48.33
C VAL A 551 -20.27 62.36 -49.64
N VAL A 552 -20.08 63.59 -50.11
CA VAL A 552 -20.82 64.09 -51.30
C VAL A 552 -19.94 64.27 -52.56
N ALA A 553 -18.61 64.09 -52.47
CA ALA A 553 -17.72 64.41 -53.60
C ALA A 553 -17.37 63.25 -54.56
N ALA A 554 -17.93 62.05 -54.41
CA ALA A 554 -17.73 60.97 -55.36
C ALA A 554 -19.06 60.26 -55.63
N GLY A 555 -19.62 60.42 -56.83
CA GLY A 555 -20.83 59.76 -57.29
C GLY A 555 -20.71 58.24 -57.33
N VAL A 556 -20.79 57.60 -56.17
CA VAL A 556 -20.78 56.16 -55.98
C VAL A 556 -22.09 55.80 -55.29
N GLU A 557 -22.79 54.79 -55.81
CA GLU A 557 -23.91 54.15 -55.14
C GLU A 557 -23.52 53.79 -53.70
N ILE A 558 -24.09 54.52 -52.73
CA ILE A 558 -23.82 54.30 -51.31
C ILE A 558 -24.59 53.05 -50.90
N THR A 559 -23.93 51.89 -50.93
CA THR A 559 -24.44 50.68 -50.32
C THR A 559 -24.54 50.86 -48.80
N ARG A 560 -25.53 50.22 -48.18
CA ARG A 560 -25.79 50.23 -46.71
C ARG A 560 -24.53 49.92 -45.88
N SER A 561 -23.61 49.10 -46.42
CA SER A 561 -22.33 48.76 -45.80
C SER A 561 -21.37 49.94 -45.67
N LYS A 562 -21.20 50.76 -46.73
CA LYS A 562 -20.28 51.92 -46.72
C LYS A 562 -20.77 53.05 -45.81
N THR A 563 -22.09 53.21 -45.69
CA THR A 563 -22.70 54.17 -44.75
C THR A 563 -22.53 53.72 -43.30
N GLN A 564 -22.74 52.43 -43.00
CA GLN A 564 -22.48 51.88 -41.66
C GLN A 564 -21.02 52.01 -41.25
N GLU A 565 -20.08 51.78 -42.17
CA GLU A 565 -18.64 51.89 -41.92
C GLU A 565 -18.19 53.34 -41.69
N ALA A 566 -18.72 54.31 -42.44
CA ALA A 566 -18.47 55.73 -42.22
C ALA A 566 -19.04 56.22 -40.88
N ILE A 567 -20.21 55.72 -40.49
CA ILE A 567 -20.85 56.01 -39.20
C ILE A 567 -20.01 55.43 -38.04
N LYS A 568 -19.54 54.18 -38.15
CA LYS A 568 -18.71 53.54 -37.13
C LYS A 568 -17.35 54.25 -36.97
N SER A 569 -16.69 54.61 -38.07
CA SER A 569 -15.31 55.08 -38.05
C SER A 569 -15.13 56.60 -37.87
N LYS A 570 -16.09 57.43 -38.32
CA LYS A 570 -15.88 58.90 -38.44
C LYS A 570 -16.93 59.76 -37.73
N LEU A 571 -18.04 59.20 -37.27
CA LEU A 571 -19.10 59.97 -36.62
C LEU A 571 -18.80 60.20 -35.13
N ASP A 572 -18.57 61.47 -34.76
CA ASP A 572 -18.51 61.91 -33.36
C ASP A 572 -19.87 62.48 -32.97
N ILE A 573 -20.59 61.74 -32.12
CA ILE A 573 -21.91 62.13 -31.66
C ILE A 573 -21.76 63.20 -30.59
N PRO A 574 -22.47 64.34 -30.66
CA PRO A 574 -22.29 65.44 -29.70
C PRO A 574 -22.40 64.97 -28.25
N GLY A 575 -21.37 65.24 -27.44
CA GLY A 575 -21.25 64.74 -26.06
C GLY A 575 -22.45 65.09 -25.16
N TRP A 576 -23.12 66.22 -25.40
CA TRP A 576 -24.31 66.64 -24.65
C TRP A 576 -25.52 65.72 -24.85
N SER A 577 -25.60 65.00 -25.98
CA SER A 577 -26.74 64.14 -26.31
C SER A 577 -26.62 62.72 -25.74
N ARG A 578 -25.40 62.27 -25.43
CA ARG A 578 -25.12 60.87 -25.05
C ARG A 578 -25.74 60.45 -23.70
N PRO A 579 -25.76 61.28 -22.65
CA PRO A 579 -26.41 60.92 -21.38
C PRO A 579 -27.94 60.73 -21.49
N PHE A 580 -28.59 61.44 -22.41
CA PHE A 580 -30.04 61.30 -22.65
C PHE A 580 -30.40 59.98 -23.34
N VAL A 581 -29.43 59.40 -24.03
CA VAL A 581 -29.61 58.25 -24.91
C VAL A 581 -29.17 56.97 -24.18
N LEU A 582 -28.11 57.09 -23.39
CA LEU A 582 -27.54 56.00 -22.61
C LEU A 582 -27.75 56.27 -21.11
N THR A 583 -29.01 56.23 -20.68
CA THR A 583 -29.37 56.31 -19.25
C THR A 583 -28.86 55.08 -18.49
N ASP A 584 -28.80 55.14 -17.16
CA ASP A 584 -28.34 54.00 -16.37
C ASP A 584 -29.24 52.76 -16.58
N ASN A 585 -30.58 52.92 -16.60
CA ASN A 585 -31.50 51.82 -16.92
C ASN A 585 -31.27 51.24 -18.34
N LYS A 586 -30.92 52.09 -19.31
CA LYS A 586 -30.67 51.63 -20.68
C LYS A 586 -29.31 50.93 -20.79
N LEU A 587 -28.31 51.38 -20.03
CA LEU A 587 -27.01 50.74 -19.91
C LEU A 587 -27.16 49.34 -19.31
N ASP A 588 -27.91 49.20 -18.21
CA ASP A 588 -28.15 47.91 -17.56
C ASP A 588 -28.94 46.97 -18.49
N SER A 589 -29.98 47.47 -19.17
CA SER A 589 -30.72 46.70 -20.18
C SER A 589 -29.85 46.23 -21.36
N ILE A 590 -28.87 47.03 -21.78
CA ILE A 590 -27.91 46.64 -22.82
C ILE A 590 -27.01 45.50 -22.31
N CYS A 591 -26.50 45.62 -21.08
CA CYS A 591 -25.69 44.57 -20.44
C CYS A 591 -26.48 43.26 -20.30
N GLU A 592 -27.75 43.32 -19.86
CA GLU A 592 -28.64 42.15 -19.77
C GLU A 592 -28.91 41.50 -21.13
N GLN A 593 -29.09 42.30 -22.18
CA GLN A 593 -29.34 41.80 -23.53
C GLN A 593 -28.08 41.16 -24.15
N ILE A 594 -26.90 41.67 -23.82
CA ILE A 594 -25.62 41.20 -24.36
C ILE A 594 -25.15 39.92 -23.66
N ASN A 595 -25.41 39.76 -22.36
CA ASN A 595 -24.91 38.63 -21.58
C ASN A 595 -25.19 37.24 -22.20
N PRO A 596 -26.41 36.87 -22.64
CA PRO A 596 -26.66 35.54 -23.19
C PRO A 596 -25.89 35.26 -24.50
N GLU A 597 -25.64 36.29 -25.32
CA GLU A 597 -24.84 36.14 -26.54
C GLU A 597 -23.35 36.04 -26.22
N LEU A 598 -22.86 36.76 -25.21
CA LEU A 598 -21.49 36.59 -24.70
C LEU A 598 -21.27 35.19 -24.15
N GLU A 599 -22.21 34.67 -23.37
CA GLU A 599 -22.14 33.30 -22.86
C GLU A 599 -22.08 32.29 -24.01
N LYS A 600 -22.86 32.49 -25.06
CA LYS A 600 -22.83 31.66 -26.26
C LYS A 600 -21.45 31.70 -26.96
N VAL A 601 -20.89 32.90 -27.16
CA VAL A 601 -19.58 33.09 -27.80
C VAL A 601 -18.46 32.45 -26.96
N PHE A 602 -18.45 32.67 -25.65
CA PHE A 602 -17.47 32.04 -24.75
C PHE A 602 -17.57 30.51 -24.80
N ARG A 603 -18.78 29.97 -24.80
CA ARG A 603 -19.00 28.51 -24.89
C ARG A 603 -18.47 27.94 -26.19
N GLU A 604 -18.80 28.55 -27.33
CA GLU A 604 -18.31 28.11 -28.65
C GLU A 604 -16.78 28.10 -28.69
N GLN A 605 -16.15 29.14 -28.17
CA GLN A 605 -14.70 29.30 -28.20
C GLN A 605 -13.94 28.42 -27.21
N LEU A 606 -14.49 28.21 -26.02
CA LEU A 606 -13.96 27.19 -25.11
C LEU A 606 -14.13 25.81 -25.74
N THR A 607 -15.24 25.54 -26.42
CA THR A 607 -15.43 24.26 -27.13
C THR A 607 -14.40 24.10 -28.27
N GLU A 608 -14.06 25.17 -28.99
CA GLU A 608 -13.04 25.15 -30.05
C GLU A 608 -11.61 24.92 -29.53
N ASN A 609 -11.34 25.18 -28.25
CA ASN A 609 -10.05 24.98 -27.57
C ASN A 609 -9.73 23.50 -27.27
N HIS A 610 -9.95 22.63 -28.26
CA HIS A 610 -9.79 21.18 -28.12
C HIS A 610 -8.40 20.79 -27.64
N GLU A 611 -7.34 21.42 -28.15
CA GLU A 611 -5.95 21.12 -27.77
C GLU A 611 -5.69 21.39 -26.28
N ALA A 612 -6.14 22.54 -25.76
CA ALA A 612 -5.99 22.89 -24.35
C ALA A 612 -6.74 21.93 -23.41
N PHE A 613 -7.94 21.49 -23.80
CA PHE A 613 -8.71 20.53 -23.01
C PHE A 613 -8.19 19.09 -23.14
N GLU A 614 -7.62 18.70 -24.28
CA GLU A 614 -6.92 17.44 -24.45
C GLU A 614 -5.65 17.38 -23.58
N GLU A 615 -4.84 18.46 -23.57
CA GLU A 615 -3.67 18.56 -22.71
C GLU A 615 -4.06 18.54 -21.21
N LEU A 616 -5.10 19.29 -20.84
CA LEU A 616 -5.66 19.26 -19.49
C LEU A 616 -6.05 17.83 -19.09
N ASN A 617 -6.75 17.13 -19.98
CA ASN A 617 -7.21 15.77 -19.75
C ASN A 617 -6.04 14.80 -19.54
N GLU A 618 -5.02 14.87 -20.40
CA GLU A 618 -3.81 14.04 -20.24
C GLU A 618 -3.08 14.33 -18.94
N ARG A 619 -2.92 15.61 -18.58
CA ARG A 619 -2.25 16.02 -17.34
C ARG A 619 -3.00 15.56 -16.10
N ILE A 620 -4.32 15.75 -16.05
CA ILE A 620 -5.16 15.26 -14.94
C ILE A 620 -5.11 13.73 -14.88
N GLY A 621 -5.22 13.04 -16.01
CA GLY A 621 -5.18 11.58 -16.07
C GLY A 621 -3.87 11.00 -15.55
N GLN A 622 -2.72 11.59 -15.90
CA GLN A 622 -1.41 11.16 -15.42
C GLN A 622 -1.26 11.36 -13.90
N GLU A 623 -1.64 12.53 -13.38
CA GLU A 623 -1.54 12.83 -11.95
C GLU A 623 -2.53 12.00 -11.12
N LEU A 624 -3.75 11.79 -11.59
CA LEU A 624 -4.71 10.88 -10.96
C LEU A 624 -4.18 9.47 -10.87
N LYS A 625 -3.60 8.94 -11.97
CA LYS A 625 -3.02 7.59 -11.99
C LYS A 625 -1.89 7.45 -10.97
N LYS A 626 -0.98 8.43 -10.93
CA LYS A 626 0.12 8.46 -9.97
C LYS A 626 -0.40 8.52 -8.53
N ALA A 627 -1.37 9.38 -8.25
CA ALA A 627 -1.92 9.56 -6.93
C ALA A 627 -2.75 8.35 -6.46
N LEU A 628 -3.52 7.72 -7.36
CA LEU A 628 -4.22 6.45 -7.09
C LEU A 628 -3.23 5.32 -6.77
N ASN A 629 -2.14 5.20 -7.52
CA ASN A 629 -1.12 4.20 -7.26
C ASN A 629 -0.44 4.42 -5.90
N SER A 630 -0.09 5.66 -5.56
CA SER A 630 0.46 6.00 -4.24
C SER A 630 -0.52 5.66 -3.11
N LYS A 631 -1.79 6.05 -3.25
CA LYS A 631 -2.83 5.71 -2.27
C LYS A 631 -3.06 4.20 -2.16
N ALA A 632 -3.00 3.47 -3.27
CA ALA A 632 -3.12 2.02 -3.28
C ALA A 632 -1.95 1.35 -2.56
N GLU A 633 -0.72 1.85 -2.72
CA GLU A 633 0.45 1.37 -1.98
C GLU A 633 0.31 1.55 -0.47
N GLU A 634 -0.21 2.68 -0.03
CA GLU A 634 -0.49 2.93 1.39
C GLU A 634 -1.64 2.06 1.93
N ALA A 635 -2.71 1.91 1.14
CA ALA A 635 -3.91 1.17 1.53
C ALA A 635 -3.66 -0.34 1.67
N VAL A 636 -2.66 -0.90 0.99
CA VAL A 636 -2.29 -2.32 1.09
C VAL A 636 -1.95 -2.75 2.52
N ILE A 637 -1.44 -1.84 3.35
CA ILE A 637 -1.17 -2.10 4.77
C ILE A 637 -2.45 -2.48 5.54
N LEU A 638 -3.59 -1.94 5.11
CA LEU A 638 -4.90 -2.12 5.74
C LEU A 638 -5.60 -3.42 5.31
N ILE A 639 -5.12 -4.08 4.26
CA ILE A 639 -5.67 -5.35 3.80
C ILE A 639 -5.40 -6.42 4.87
N GLN A 640 -6.43 -7.23 5.15
CA GLN A 640 -6.40 -8.41 6.02
C GLN A 640 -6.41 -9.70 5.18
#